data_AF-A0A8H2DL69-F1
#
_entry.id   AF-A0A8H2DL69-F1
#
_cell.length_a   1.000
_cell.length_b   1.000
_cell.length_c   1.000
_cell.angle_alpha   90.00
_cell.angle_beta   90.00
_cell.angle_gamma   90.00
#
_symmetry.space_group_name_H-M   'P 1'
#
loop_
_entity.id
_entity.type
_entity.pdbx_description
1 polymer ?
#
loop_
_entity_poly.entity_id
_entity_poly.type
_entity_poly.pdbx_seq_one_letter_code
_entity_poly.pdbx_strand_id
1 'polypeptide(L)'
;MNILLLLITFLPATILSASLTPATIPLFVRNPYLSLWLQNARQEPWSRWPMFWTGMEIGFGVLLKVNHTVYPLLGKPHDSLDGSNGNKEYLVKYPEYHGVDFDASTTWLRYSVGDEVDVKLTFTSPVTVNDTMRQSIPAGYLEVEVVGVVDCEVYVDVNGLWVTGDRGSQIQWEMVEHGGLRSWKVTRSREEHFSEKWDRAEWGSLYFTAPKNTHYESNDSGPLRRRFAKGSSLRNATDTRFREVMDAEPVFAFSKYFRLSENSSDSSSSPRRESAIFTIAHIQDEVARFASARGITSMRPLWKGYFEDHFDLIHFHYHDYSTSSAEADKFNKQLVEHASRAMSGVAADTYTDILLLSTRQVLGGTSFSGTPSRPLLFLKEISSDGNFQTIDVIFPAFPFFLYVNPSWLRYLLEPLLEHQSAGLYPNDYSMHDLGSSFPNATGHPDGRDEYMPVEECGNIGRYDLWRKWTGYLVEFGLLPATQLSTDDFAGRLANQTNLALKGILGIKAMAELASVVGNSKDEKHFTDIADSYIKKWHSLAISRDGTHTKLAYHWQGSWGTLYNLYADSLLCYRKGLQSPLAQFSTLQKGSSKASRKGRFQRPLDGDDNDDDDKKPTDGGFVPEDIYTKQSDWYTLVEQKYGLPLDSRHLYTKSDWEFFAAAISARKTRERIILSVGRWVNETSTDRPFTDLYDTEGSGGFPGIWFMARPVVGGHFAVLALERACGGKGLKGLEYEGDVWGMAGGEKGYEGKGVLKSGQTVFGN
;
A
#
# COMPACT_ATOMS: atom_id res chain seq x y z
N MET A 1 -4.34 42.15 38.50
CA MET A 1 -5.64 41.60 38.08
C MET A 1 -5.34 40.59 36.99
N ASN A 2 -5.57 39.31 37.28
CA ASN A 2 -5.06 38.16 36.54
C ASN A 2 -5.47 38.19 35.07
N ILE A 3 -4.50 38.27 34.15
CA ILE A 3 -4.71 38.08 32.72
C ILE A 3 -4.62 36.58 32.47
N LEU A 4 -5.77 36.00 32.15
CA LEU A 4 -5.95 34.62 31.74
C LEU A 4 -5.21 34.43 30.40
N LEU A 5 -4.10 33.71 30.39
CA LEU A 5 -3.51 33.16 29.16
C LEU A 5 -4.57 32.22 28.53
N LEU A 6 -5.24 32.66 27.47
CA LEU A 6 -5.88 31.72 26.55
C LEU A 6 -4.78 31.14 25.65
N LEU A 7 -4.11 30.10 26.13
CA LEU A 7 -3.53 29.08 25.25
C LEU A 7 -4.73 28.48 24.50
N ILE A 8 -4.97 28.94 23.28
CA ILE A 8 -5.75 28.17 22.32
C ILE A 8 -4.81 27.05 21.91
N THR A 9 -4.81 25.98 22.71
CA THR A 9 -4.45 24.68 22.22
C THR A 9 -5.27 24.45 20.97
N PHE A 10 -4.66 23.94 19.90
CA PHE A 10 -5.40 23.09 18.97
C PHE A 10 -6.24 22.18 19.87
N LEU A 11 -7.56 22.40 19.98
CA LEU A 11 -8.43 21.31 20.38
C LEU A 11 -8.22 20.36 19.22
N PRO A 12 -7.47 19.27 19.40
CA PRO A 12 -7.46 18.28 18.38
C PRO A 12 -8.94 17.90 18.32
N ALA A 13 -9.60 18.03 17.16
CA ALA A 13 -10.33 16.84 16.76
C ALA A 13 -9.32 15.74 17.00
N THR A 14 -9.60 14.82 17.93
CA THR A 14 -8.70 13.75 18.33
C THR A 14 -8.47 12.89 17.09
N ILE A 15 -7.63 13.40 16.20
CA ILE A 15 -6.91 12.66 15.21
C ILE A 15 -6.00 11.84 16.10
N LEU A 16 -6.23 10.54 16.11
CA LEU A 16 -5.30 9.60 16.70
C LEU A 16 -3.96 9.87 16.01
N SER A 17 -3.04 10.57 16.67
CA SER A 17 -1.72 10.83 16.11
C SER A 17 -1.02 9.49 16.01
N ALA A 18 -0.40 9.21 14.87
CA ALA A 18 0.41 8.00 14.74
C ALA A 18 1.51 7.99 15.83
N SER A 19 1.72 6.83 16.44
CA SER A 19 2.73 6.63 17.50
C SER A 19 4.12 6.30 16.93
N LEU A 20 4.17 5.70 15.74
CA LEU A 20 5.41 5.39 15.05
C LEU A 20 5.99 6.61 14.32
N THR A 21 7.32 6.64 14.22
CA THR A 21 8.13 7.70 13.60
C THR A 21 8.90 7.13 12.39
N PRO A 22 8.21 6.82 11.28
CA PRO A 22 8.85 6.28 10.09
C PRO A 22 9.90 7.24 9.51
N ALA A 23 10.97 6.69 8.92
CA ALA A 23 12.00 7.48 8.25
C ALA A 23 11.48 8.13 6.95
N THR A 24 10.62 7.41 6.23
CA THR A 24 10.03 7.83 4.95
C THR A 24 8.51 7.69 5.00
N ILE A 25 7.79 8.67 4.46
CA ILE A 25 6.33 8.66 4.39
C ILE A 25 5.80 9.06 3.00
N PRO A 26 4.61 8.61 2.60
CA PRO A 26 4.04 8.94 1.31
C PRO A 26 3.48 10.37 1.30
N LEU A 27 3.77 11.14 0.25
CA LEU A 27 3.10 12.43 -0.02
C LEU A 27 2.00 12.23 -1.07
N PHE A 28 2.38 11.79 -2.28
CA PHE A 28 1.46 11.49 -3.38
C PHE A 28 1.72 10.09 -3.91
N VAL A 29 0.95 9.10 -3.47
CA VAL A 29 1.10 7.71 -3.91
C VAL A 29 -0.26 7.18 -4.34
N ARG A 30 -0.41 7.01 -5.66
CA ARG A 30 -1.68 6.59 -6.30
C ARG A 30 -1.53 5.36 -7.19
N ASN A 31 -0.38 5.23 -7.85
CA ASN A 31 -0.04 4.15 -8.78
C ASN A 31 1.50 4.15 -8.99
N PRO A 32 2.06 3.26 -9.83
CA PRO A 32 3.51 3.14 -9.98
C PRO A 32 4.23 4.41 -10.47
N TYR A 33 3.53 5.34 -11.11
CA TYR A 33 4.11 6.53 -11.73
C TYR A 33 3.81 7.84 -11.00
N LEU A 34 2.71 7.91 -10.24
CA LEU A 34 2.46 8.96 -9.27
C LEU A 34 2.81 8.44 -7.87
N SER A 35 4.09 8.52 -7.54
CA SER A 35 4.68 7.97 -6.32
C SER A 35 5.77 8.88 -5.75
N LEU A 36 5.36 9.89 -4.99
CA LEU A 36 6.21 10.87 -4.32
C LEU A 36 6.24 10.65 -2.80
N TRP A 37 7.44 10.67 -2.21
CA TRP A 37 7.71 10.35 -0.81
C TRP A 37 8.56 11.43 -0.14
N LEU A 38 8.36 11.65 1.15
CA LEU A 38 9.23 12.46 2.01
C LEU A 38 10.23 11.54 2.70
N GLN A 39 11.49 11.58 2.26
CA GLN A 39 12.57 10.66 2.69
C GLN A 39 13.20 11.00 4.05
N ASN A 40 12.94 12.20 4.55
CA ASN A 40 13.50 12.79 5.76
C ASN A 40 12.39 13.09 6.77
N ALA A 41 11.42 12.19 6.93
CA ALA A 41 10.21 12.42 7.72
C ALA A 41 10.50 12.67 9.22
N ARG A 42 11.63 12.18 9.73
CA ARG A 42 12.13 12.44 11.10
C ARG A 42 12.88 13.77 11.25
N GLN A 43 13.06 14.54 10.18
CA GLN A 43 13.79 15.81 10.14
C GLN A 43 12.91 16.91 9.53
N GLU A 44 13.46 18.11 9.41
CA GLU A 44 12.78 19.25 8.81
C GLU A 44 12.47 18.99 7.33
N PRO A 45 11.22 19.17 6.85
CA PRO A 45 10.84 18.79 5.48
C PRO A 45 11.49 19.62 4.37
N TRP A 46 12.18 20.72 4.72
CA TRP A 46 12.96 21.52 3.79
C TRP A 46 14.43 21.11 3.69
N SER A 47 14.91 20.14 4.48
CA SER A 47 16.32 19.73 4.43
C SER A 47 16.67 18.92 3.18
N ARG A 48 15.67 18.29 2.53
CA ARG A 48 15.80 17.52 1.28
C ARG A 48 14.64 17.76 0.34
N TRP A 49 14.85 17.51 -0.95
CA TRP A 49 13.72 17.41 -1.88
C TRP A 49 12.93 16.12 -1.62
N PRO A 50 11.60 16.12 -1.82
CA PRO A 50 10.84 14.89 -1.96
C PRO A 50 11.44 14.01 -3.06
N MET A 51 11.19 12.70 -2.99
CA MET A 51 11.76 11.73 -3.93
C MET A 51 10.69 10.88 -4.61
N PHE A 52 11.01 10.41 -5.80
CA PHE A 52 10.38 9.21 -6.34
C PHE A 52 10.76 7.99 -5.49
N TRP A 53 9.99 6.91 -5.55
CA TRP A 53 10.25 5.73 -4.70
C TRP A 53 11.65 5.14 -4.88
N THR A 54 12.28 5.31 -6.05
CA THR A 54 13.66 4.86 -6.33
C THR A 54 14.75 5.64 -5.58
N GLY A 55 14.39 6.72 -4.88
CA GLY A 55 15.34 7.61 -4.20
C GLY A 55 15.76 8.84 -5.00
N MET A 56 15.34 8.96 -6.27
CA MET A 56 15.65 10.16 -7.05
C MET A 56 14.80 11.35 -6.61
N GLU A 57 15.46 12.44 -6.25
CA GLU A 57 14.81 13.69 -5.85
C GLU A 57 14.02 14.32 -7.01
N ILE A 58 12.79 14.75 -6.72
CA ILE A 58 11.88 15.42 -7.64
C ILE A 58 11.64 16.85 -7.11
N GLY A 59 11.67 17.83 -8.03
CA GLY A 59 11.40 19.22 -7.66
C GLY A 59 9.94 19.40 -7.26
N PHE A 60 9.73 19.64 -5.97
CA PHE A 60 8.46 20.03 -5.38
C PHE A 60 8.71 20.91 -4.16
N GLY A 61 8.51 22.21 -4.32
CA GLY A 61 8.88 23.21 -3.33
C GLY A 61 7.68 23.96 -2.79
N VAL A 62 7.68 24.23 -1.47
CA VAL A 62 6.71 25.12 -0.82
C VAL A 62 7.46 26.19 -0.03
N LEU A 63 7.12 27.45 -0.27
CA LEU A 63 7.62 28.61 0.46
C LEU A 63 6.43 29.38 1.06
N LEU A 64 6.58 29.83 2.30
CA LEU A 64 5.71 30.84 2.92
C LEU A 64 6.44 32.18 2.91
N LYS A 65 5.74 33.26 2.61
CA LYS A 65 6.24 34.63 2.76
C LYS A 65 5.34 35.40 3.72
N VAL A 66 5.95 35.94 4.76
CA VAL A 66 5.32 36.86 5.73
C VAL A 66 6.15 38.14 5.73
N ASN A 67 5.52 39.27 5.37
CA ASN A 67 6.21 40.54 5.15
C ASN A 67 7.40 40.40 4.16
N HIS A 68 8.62 40.69 4.62
CA HIS A 68 9.86 40.57 3.84
C HIS A 68 10.67 39.30 4.15
N THR A 69 10.07 38.33 4.85
CA THR A 69 10.75 37.09 5.24
C THR A 69 10.11 35.89 4.55
N VAL A 70 10.95 35.03 3.99
CA VAL A 70 10.58 33.78 3.34
C VAL A 70 10.99 32.61 4.23
N TYR A 71 10.10 31.64 4.35
CA TYR A 71 10.23 30.44 5.15
C TYR A 71 10.03 29.21 4.25
N PRO A 72 11.02 28.30 4.13
CA PRO A 72 10.82 27.07 3.41
C PRO A 72 9.96 26.11 4.25
N LEU A 73 8.95 25.51 3.63
CA LEU A 73 8.07 24.54 4.28
C LEU A 73 8.31 23.11 3.78
N LEU A 74 8.57 22.94 2.48
CA LEU A 74 8.85 21.63 1.87
C LEU A 74 9.88 21.78 0.74
N GLY A 75 10.78 20.80 0.63
CA GLY A 75 11.80 20.78 -0.41
C GLY A 75 12.86 21.85 -0.20
N LYS A 76 13.72 22.07 -1.21
CA LYS A 76 14.83 23.03 -1.12
C LYS A 76 14.72 24.25 -2.04
N PRO A 77 13.54 24.88 -2.24
CA PRO A 77 13.45 26.05 -3.12
C PRO A 77 14.28 27.25 -2.59
N HIS A 78 14.53 27.30 -1.28
CA HIS A 78 15.36 28.32 -0.63
C HIS A 78 16.84 28.26 -1.02
N ASP A 79 17.37 27.12 -1.47
CA ASP A 79 18.76 27.01 -1.97
C ASP A 79 19.06 28.02 -3.09
N SER A 80 18.03 28.43 -3.85
CA SER A 80 18.16 29.42 -4.93
C SER A 80 18.10 30.89 -4.46
N LEU A 81 17.80 31.09 -3.18
CA LEU A 81 17.67 32.38 -2.50
C LEU A 81 18.94 32.72 -1.71
N ASP A 82 19.64 31.71 -1.21
CA ASP A 82 20.86 31.81 -0.40
C ASP A 82 22.11 31.94 -1.29
N GLY A 83 22.33 33.16 -1.80
CA GLY A 83 23.46 33.47 -2.69
C GLY A 83 23.95 34.92 -2.62
N SER A 84 23.52 35.69 -1.63
CA SER A 84 23.99 37.07 -1.46
C SER A 84 24.11 37.41 0.02
N ASN A 85 25.32 37.21 0.54
CA ASN A 85 25.83 37.92 1.71
C ASN A 85 25.52 39.42 1.55
N GLY A 86 24.39 39.88 2.08
CA GLY A 86 23.98 41.30 2.05
C GLY A 86 22.81 41.71 1.16
N ASN A 87 21.93 40.81 0.68
CA ASN A 87 20.69 41.28 0.02
C ASN A 87 19.78 41.99 1.03
N LYS A 88 19.47 43.26 0.78
CA LYS A 88 18.60 44.07 1.65
C LYS A 88 17.09 43.90 1.35
N GLU A 89 16.73 43.15 0.31
CA GLU A 89 15.35 43.12 -0.22
C GLU A 89 14.45 42.06 0.43
N TYR A 90 15.00 40.96 0.94
CA TYR A 90 14.25 39.92 1.66
C TYR A 90 15.16 39.16 2.64
N LEU A 91 14.54 38.46 3.59
CA LEU A 91 15.21 37.56 4.55
C LEU A 91 14.77 36.11 4.30
N VAL A 92 15.66 35.16 4.53
CA VAL A 92 15.33 33.74 4.61
C VAL A 92 15.45 33.32 6.06
N LYS A 93 14.40 32.75 6.63
CA LYS A 93 14.35 32.18 7.98
C LYS A 93 13.69 30.80 7.93
N TYR A 94 13.80 30.05 9.02
CA TYR A 94 13.21 28.72 9.14
C TYR A 94 12.05 28.78 10.14
N PRO A 95 10.90 28.14 9.82
CA PRO A 95 9.78 28.07 10.75
C PRO A 95 10.09 27.07 11.88
N GLU A 96 9.32 27.10 12.96
CA GLU A 96 9.31 25.98 13.89
C GLU A 96 8.48 24.84 13.28
N TYR A 97 9.07 23.65 13.17
CA TYR A 97 8.41 22.45 12.64
C TYR A 97 7.92 21.58 13.79
N HIS A 98 6.62 21.32 13.84
CA HIS A 98 5.97 20.56 14.91
C HIS A 98 5.88 19.06 14.63
N GLY A 99 6.58 18.58 13.60
CA GLY A 99 6.59 17.17 13.22
C GLY A 99 5.54 16.80 12.17
N VAL A 100 5.56 15.51 11.84
CA VAL A 100 4.68 14.89 10.85
C VAL A 100 3.69 13.94 11.53
N ASP A 101 2.52 13.85 10.93
CA ASP A 101 1.47 12.91 11.29
C ASP A 101 0.90 12.29 10.02
N PHE A 102 0.32 11.09 10.10
CA PHE A 102 -0.17 10.38 8.91
C PHE A 102 -1.29 9.40 9.22
N ASP A 103 -2.09 9.12 8.20
CA ASP A 103 -3.03 8.00 8.17
C ASP A 103 -2.92 7.23 6.84
N ALA A 104 -3.88 6.33 6.58
CA ALA A 104 -3.87 5.46 5.41
C ALA A 104 -4.06 6.19 4.07
N SER A 105 -4.43 7.48 4.08
CA SER A 105 -4.67 8.31 2.90
C SER A 105 -3.95 9.66 2.94
N THR A 106 -3.55 10.14 4.11
CA THR A 106 -3.16 11.53 4.34
C THR A 106 -1.87 11.65 5.12
N THR A 107 -1.08 12.69 4.83
CA THR A 107 0.08 13.12 5.61
C THR A 107 -0.04 14.59 5.93
N TRP A 108 0.22 14.97 7.18
CA TRP A 108 0.19 16.36 7.65
C TRP A 108 1.56 16.83 8.11
N LEU A 109 1.97 18.01 7.65
CA LEU A 109 3.14 18.73 8.15
C LEU A 109 2.68 20.03 8.79
N ARG A 110 3.14 20.31 10.02
CA ARG A 110 2.66 21.43 10.84
C ARG A 110 3.82 22.37 11.20
N TYR A 111 3.57 23.67 11.11
CA TYR A 111 4.58 24.70 11.30
C TYR A 111 4.01 25.92 12.03
N SER A 112 4.85 26.63 12.77
CA SER A 112 4.56 27.98 13.27
C SER A 112 5.65 28.97 12.88
N VAL A 113 5.23 30.23 12.68
CA VAL A 113 6.11 31.36 12.39
C VAL A 113 5.87 32.43 13.45
N GLY A 114 6.66 32.36 14.52
CA GLY A 114 6.44 33.19 15.72
C GLY A 114 5.03 33.00 16.26
N ASP A 115 4.44 34.07 16.79
CA ASP A 115 3.05 34.09 17.26
C ASP A 115 2.08 34.61 16.16
N GLU A 116 2.53 34.70 14.91
CA GLU A 116 1.83 35.43 13.84
C GLU A 116 1.02 34.52 12.91
N VAL A 117 1.60 33.38 12.51
CA VAL A 117 1.04 32.48 11.48
C VAL A 117 1.41 31.02 11.77
N ASP A 118 0.39 30.16 11.85
CA ASP A 118 0.50 28.71 11.78
C ASP A 118 0.17 28.21 10.36
N VAL A 119 0.91 27.21 9.89
CA VAL A 119 0.68 26.56 8.59
C VAL A 119 0.54 25.07 8.76
N LYS A 120 -0.44 24.48 8.07
CA LYS A 120 -0.59 23.03 7.92
C LYS A 120 -0.62 22.67 6.44
N LEU A 121 0.30 21.81 6.03
CA LEU A 121 0.29 21.18 4.70
C LEU A 121 -0.33 19.79 4.82
N THR A 122 -1.42 19.55 4.12
CA THR A 122 -2.14 18.28 4.09
C THR A 122 -1.97 17.64 2.71
N PHE A 123 -1.29 16.50 2.64
CA PHE A 123 -1.11 15.72 1.42
C PHE A 123 -2.07 14.53 1.43
N THR A 124 -3.05 14.51 0.54
CA THR A 124 -4.07 13.45 0.51
C THR A 124 -4.01 12.67 -0.80
N SER A 125 -3.87 11.35 -0.69
CA SER A 125 -4.02 10.36 -1.75
C SER A 125 -5.20 9.44 -1.38
N PRO A 126 -6.45 9.81 -1.71
CA PRO A 126 -7.63 9.21 -1.08
C PRO A 126 -7.79 7.71 -1.35
N VAL A 127 -7.84 6.89 -0.29
CA VAL A 127 -8.10 5.45 -0.41
C VAL A 127 -9.60 5.21 -0.33
N THR A 128 -10.20 4.89 -1.48
CA THR A 128 -11.66 4.84 -1.69
C THR A 128 -12.10 3.41 -2.00
N VAL A 129 -12.00 2.52 -1.00
CA VAL A 129 -12.17 1.05 -1.17
C VAL A 129 -13.54 0.62 -1.69
N ASN A 130 -14.57 1.43 -1.45
CA ASN A 130 -15.94 1.18 -1.90
C ASN A 130 -16.29 1.87 -3.23
N ASP A 131 -15.39 2.68 -3.78
CA ASP A 131 -15.60 3.40 -5.04
C ASP A 131 -14.39 3.19 -5.96
N THR A 132 -14.49 2.19 -6.83
CA THR A 132 -13.42 1.84 -7.76
C THR A 132 -13.19 2.93 -8.82
N MET A 133 -14.21 3.75 -9.14
CA MET A 133 -14.03 4.88 -10.07
C MET A 133 -13.11 5.92 -9.43
N ARG A 134 -13.40 6.37 -8.20
CA ARG A 134 -12.55 7.31 -7.47
C ARG A 134 -11.16 6.75 -7.20
N GLN A 135 -11.07 5.48 -6.84
CA GLN A 135 -9.78 4.83 -6.60
C GLN A 135 -8.90 4.82 -7.86
N SER A 136 -9.51 4.71 -9.05
CA SER A 136 -8.76 4.67 -10.31
C SER A 136 -8.16 6.01 -10.74
N ILE A 137 -8.54 7.13 -10.11
CA ILE A 137 -8.05 8.47 -10.47
C ILE A 137 -6.57 8.63 -10.05
N PRO A 138 -5.64 8.92 -10.99
CA PRO A 138 -4.22 9.05 -10.72
C PRO A 138 -3.85 10.48 -10.27
N ALA A 139 -4.50 10.94 -9.20
CA ALA A 139 -4.33 12.29 -8.67
C ALA A 139 -4.41 12.35 -7.14
N GLY A 140 -3.79 13.37 -6.55
CA GLY A 140 -3.84 13.68 -5.12
C GLY A 140 -3.89 15.18 -4.85
N TYR A 141 -4.13 15.53 -3.58
CA TYR A 141 -4.37 16.90 -3.12
C TYR A 141 -3.24 17.41 -2.21
N LEU A 142 -2.88 18.67 -2.36
CA LEU A 142 -2.21 19.48 -1.35
C LEU A 142 -3.20 20.53 -0.87
N GLU A 143 -3.67 20.44 0.37
CA GLU A 143 -4.34 21.54 1.04
C GLU A 143 -3.33 22.31 1.89
N VAL A 144 -3.31 23.62 1.70
CA VAL A 144 -2.54 24.56 2.52
C VAL A 144 -3.53 25.31 3.39
N GLU A 145 -3.52 25.04 4.69
CA GLU A 145 -4.27 25.78 5.70
C GLU A 145 -3.34 26.75 6.42
N VAL A 146 -3.76 28.01 6.54
CA VAL A 146 -3.07 29.05 7.30
C VAL A 146 -4.01 29.64 8.35
N VAL A 147 -3.49 29.79 9.57
CA VAL A 147 -4.19 30.43 10.68
C VAL A 147 -3.29 31.52 11.25
N GLY A 148 -3.78 32.74 11.38
CA GLY A 148 -2.93 33.83 11.86
C GLY A 148 -3.60 35.19 11.91
N VAL A 149 -2.79 36.21 12.18
CA VAL A 149 -3.23 37.62 12.28
C VAL A 149 -2.50 38.54 11.31
N VAL A 150 -1.50 38.03 10.58
CA VAL A 150 -0.72 38.76 9.58
C VAL A 150 -0.94 38.13 8.21
N ASP A 151 -1.17 38.96 7.20
CA ASP A 151 -1.31 38.50 5.82
C ASP A 151 -0.04 37.78 5.34
N CYS A 152 -0.23 36.72 4.55
CA CYS A 152 0.87 35.92 4.03
C CYS A 152 0.61 35.47 2.60
N GLU A 153 1.68 35.05 1.92
CA GLU A 153 1.60 34.47 0.57
C GLU A 153 2.33 33.14 0.55
N VAL A 154 1.65 32.08 0.09
CA VAL A 154 2.27 30.76 -0.12
C VAL A 154 2.58 30.58 -1.59
N TYR A 155 3.77 30.07 -1.86
CA TYR A 155 4.28 29.72 -3.17
C TYR A 155 4.50 28.21 -3.25
N VAL A 156 4.07 27.59 -4.34
CA VAL A 156 4.23 26.17 -4.61
C VAL A 156 4.75 25.99 -6.03
N ASP A 157 5.83 25.23 -6.21
CA ASP A 157 6.36 24.90 -7.54
C ASP A 157 6.65 23.41 -7.74
N VAL A 158 6.60 23.00 -9.01
CA VAL A 158 7.03 21.69 -9.51
C VAL A 158 7.96 21.89 -10.71
N ASN A 159 8.81 20.91 -11.03
CA ASN A 159 9.72 20.98 -12.19
C ASN A 159 9.44 19.87 -13.23
N GLY A 160 10.30 19.78 -14.24
CA GLY A 160 10.18 18.77 -15.31
C GLY A 160 10.36 17.31 -14.88
N LEU A 161 10.90 17.04 -13.69
CA LEU A 161 11.14 15.68 -13.19
C LEU A 161 9.86 14.96 -12.76
N TRP A 162 8.68 15.46 -13.07
CA TRP A 162 7.43 14.73 -12.83
C TRP A 162 6.99 13.86 -14.02
N VAL A 163 7.50 14.13 -15.24
CA VAL A 163 7.01 13.50 -16.49
C VAL A 163 8.02 12.58 -17.19
N THR A 164 9.22 12.42 -16.62
CA THR A 164 10.32 11.65 -17.21
C THR A 164 11.43 11.41 -16.18
N GLY A 165 11.95 10.19 -16.13
CA GLY A 165 13.18 9.83 -15.42
C GLY A 165 14.45 10.39 -16.06
N ASP A 166 14.35 10.98 -17.25
CA ASP A 166 15.46 11.56 -17.99
C ASP A 166 15.64 13.06 -17.73
N ARG A 167 16.77 13.41 -17.13
CA ARG A 167 17.14 14.81 -16.86
C ARG A 167 17.40 15.62 -18.14
N GLY A 168 17.69 14.96 -19.26
CA GLY A 168 17.90 15.58 -20.57
C GLY A 168 16.69 15.55 -21.50
N SER A 169 15.53 15.02 -21.06
CA SER A 169 14.34 14.99 -21.89
C SER A 169 13.85 16.42 -22.18
N GLN A 170 13.56 16.73 -23.44
CA GLN A 170 12.90 17.97 -23.82
C GLN A 170 11.43 17.94 -23.40
N ILE A 171 10.97 18.95 -22.68
CA ILE A 171 9.58 19.07 -22.21
C ILE A 171 8.92 20.31 -22.80
N GLN A 172 7.60 20.24 -22.91
CA GLN A 172 6.73 21.33 -23.32
C GLN A 172 5.62 21.49 -22.29
N TRP A 173 5.04 22.69 -22.24
CA TRP A 173 4.04 23.01 -21.24
C TRP A 173 3.07 24.09 -21.70
N GLU A 174 1.91 24.13 -21.05
CA GLU A 174 0.89 25.15 -21.23
C GLU A 174 0.18 25.45 -19.92
N MET A 175 -0.34 26.67 -19.78
CA MET A 175 -1.28 27.05 -18.72
C MET A 175 -2.68 26.99 -19.30
N VAL A 176 -3.53 26.16 -18.72
CA VAL A 176 -4.93 26.01 -19.14
C VAL A 176 -5.86 26.55 -18.07
N GLU A 177 -6.84 27.37 -18.46
CA GLU A 177 -7.97 27.73 -17.61
C GLU A 177 -9.22 26.94 -18.04
N HIS A 178 -9.79 26.15 -17.14
CA HIS A 178 -11.00 25.37 -17.40
C HIS A 178 -11.84 25.29 -16.11
N GLY A 179 -13.16 25.46 -16.19
CA GLY A 179 -14.06 25.26 -15.05
C GLY A 179 -13.75 26.11 -13.80
N GLY A 180 -13.13 27.28 -13.95
CA GLY A 180 -12.72 28.10 -12.80
C GLY A 180 -11.43 27.63 -12.10
N LEU A 181 -10.68 26.74 -12.74
CA LEU A 181 -9.39 26.24 -12.30
C LEU A 181 -8.28 26.69 -13.27
N ARG A 182 -7.05 26.70 -12.78
CA ARG A 182 -5.82 26.93 -13.54
C ARG A 182 -4.95 25.69 -13.44
N SER A 183 -4.52 25.15 -14.57
CA SER A 183 -3.71 23.94 -14.62
C SER A 183 -2.47 24.14 -15.48
N TRP A 184 -1.30 23.94 -14.89
CA TRP A 184 -0.11 23.64 -15.67
C TRP A 184 -0.24 22.25 -16.23
N LYS A 185 -0.21 22.11 -17.56
CA LYS A 185 -0.02 20.84 -18.23
C LYS A 185 1.41 20.76 -18.74
N VAL A 186 2.15 19.76 -18.27
CA VAL A 186 3.56 19.54 -18.65
C VAL A 186 3.66 18.15 -19.23
N THR A 187 4.39 17.99 -20.33
CA THR A 187 4.61 16.69 -20.99
C THR A 187 5.96 16.67 -21.68
N ARG A 188 6.47 15.48 -21.99
CA ARG A 188 7.62 15.34 -22.87
C ARG A 188 7.25 15.85 -24.26
N SER A 189 8.16 16.54 -24.92
CA SER A 189 7.96 16.98 -26.31
C SER A 189 7.88 15.79 -27.26
N ARG A 190 8.53 14.68 -26.90
CA ARG A 190 8.45 13.39 -27.56
C ARG A 190 8.21 12.31 -26.50
N GLU A 191 6.99 11.80 -26.43
CA GLU A 191 6.65 10.70 -25.55
C GLU A 191 7.19 9.36 -26.10
N GLU A 192 7.57 8.48 -25.18
CA GLU A 192 7.94 7.10 -25.45
C GLU A 192 6.92 6.23 -24.71
N HIS A 193 5.92 5.75 -25.46
CA HIS A 193 4.82 4.97 -24.88
C HIS A 193 5.32 3.60 -24.43
N PHE A 194 4.84 3.17 -23.26
CA PHE A 194 5.13 1.87 -22.67
C PHE A 194 6.62 1.63 -22.38
N SER A 195 7.37 2.69 -22.09
CA SER A 195 8.77 2.62 -21.69
C SER A 195 9.02 3.38 -20.39
N GLU A 196 10.04 2.93 -19.67
CA GLU A 196 10.45 3.52 -18.42
C GLU A 196 11.92 3.94 -18.45
N LYS A 197 12.25 5.02 -17.73
CA LYS A 197 13.61 5.35 -17.36
C LYS A 197 13.69 5.47 -15.85
N TRP A 198 14.56 4.68 -15.20
CA TRP A 198 14.65 4.61 -13.74
C TRP A 198 13.28 4.40 -13.09
N ASP A 199 12.52 3.44 -13.60
CA ASP A 199 11.16 3.07 -13.16
C ASP A 199 10.05 4.12 -13.34
N ARG A 200 10.34 5.18 -14.08
CA ARG A 200 9.39 6.26 -14.33
C ARG A 200 8.91 6.23 -15.76
N ALA A 201 7.60 6.39 -15.96
CA ALA A 201 7.02 6.45 -17.28
C ALA A 201 7.63 7.58 -18.11
N GLU A 202 7.87 7.27 -19.38
CA GLU A 202 8.36 8.20 -20.39
C GLU A 202 7.23 8.69 -21.32
N TRP A 203 5.98 8.53 -20.88
CA TRP A 203 4.75 9.09 -21.47
C TRP A 203 3.75 9.44 -20.36
N GLY A 204 2.80 10.31 -20.67
CA GLY A 204 1.87 10.91 -19.74
C GLY A 204 2.12 12.42 -19.60
N SER A 205 1.13 13.09 -19.01
CA SER A 205 1.21 14.51 -18.72
C SER A 205 0.99 14.75 -17.23
N LEU A 206 1.81 15.63 -16.66
CA LEU A 206 1.55 16.22 -15.36
C LEU A 206 0.48 17.30 -15.52
N TYR A 207 -0.52 17.28 -14.64
CA TYR A 207 -1.47 18.36 -14.43
C TYR A 207 -1.31 18.86 -13.00
N PHE A 208 -0.76 20.06 -12.84
CA PHE A 208 -0.66 20.76 -11.55
C PHE A 208 -1.70 21.87 -11.52
N THR A 209 -2.73 21.72 -10.68
CA THR A 209 -3.95 22.53 -10.72
C THR A 209 -4.15 23.34 -9.45
N ALA A 210 -4.65 24.56 -9.60
CA ALA A 210 -4.94 25.52 -8.54
C ALA A 210 -6.25 26.29 -8.80
N PRO A 211 -6.86 26.92 -7.78
CA PRO A 211 -8.04 27.75 -7.97
C PRO A 211 -7.70 29.02 -8.75
N LYS A 212 -8.67 29.57 -9.48
CA LYS A 212 -8.49 30.78 -10.31
C LYS A 212 -7.98 32.02 -9.58
N ASN A 213 -8.13 32.10 -8.25
CA ASN A 213 -7.66 33.21 -7.44
C ASN A 213 -6.17 33.10 -7.01
N THR A 214 -5.42 32.17 -7.60
CA THR A 214 -3.96 32.06 -7.48
C THR A 214 -3.25 32.83 -8.59
N HIS A 215 -2.06 33.35 -8.35
CA HIS A 215 -1.18 33.80 -9.42
C HIS A 215 -0.36 32.63 -9.95
N TYR A 216 0.11 32.70 -11.21
CA TYR A 216 0.95 31.67 -11.80
C TYR A 216 2.15 32.26 -12.54
N GLU A 217 3.25 31.51 -12.61
CA GLU A 217 4.38 31.83 -13.49
C GLU A 217 5.15 30.55 -13.83
N SER A 218 5.59 30.41 -15.07
CA SER A 218 6.66 29.47 -15.43
C SER A 218 7.89 30.24 -15.90
N ASN A 219 9.07 29.80 -15.47
CA ASN A 219 10.37 30.34 -15.86
C ASN A 219 11.51 29.49 -15.26
N ASP A 220 12.74 29.94 -15.41
CA ASP A 220 13.92 29.40 -14.73
C ASP A 220 13.74 29.46 -13.20
N SER A 221 14.07 28.35 -12.51
CA SER A 221 13.79 28.16 -11.08
C SER A 221 14.33 29.27 -10.17
N GLY A 222 15.64 29.59 -10.28
CA GLY A 222 16.27 30.58 -9.42
C GLY A 222 15.75 32.02 -9.59
N PRO A 223 15.71 32.58 -10.81
CA PRO A 223 15.14 33.91 -11.05
C PRO A 223 13.69 34.05 -10.58
N LEU A 224 12.85 33.03 -10.79
CA LEU A 224 11.45 33.04 -10.41
C LEU A 224 11.28 33.02 -8.88
N ARG A 225 11.98 32.11 -8.19
CA ARG A 225 11.96 32.03 -6.71
C ARG A 225 12.47 33.34 -6.06
N ARG A 226 13.54 33.93 -6.59
CA ARG A 226 14.03 35.25 -6.12
C ARG A 226 13.03 36.38 -6.35
N ARG A 227 12.28 36.36 -7.46
CA ARG A 227 11.22 37.36 -7.72
C ARG A 227 10.13 37.28 -6.66
N PHE A 228 9.66 36.08 -6.35
CA PHE A 228 8.67 35.84 -5.30
C PHE A 228 9.17 36.36 -3.94
N ALA A 229 10.42 36.04 -3.59
CA ALA A 229 11.05 36.47 -2.34
C ALA A 229 11.14 38.00 -2.19
N LYS A 230 11.39 38.74 -3.27
CA LYS A 230 11.45 40.22 -3.30
C LYS A 230 10.10 40.93 -3.11
N GLY A 231 9.02 40.19 -2.84
CA GLY A 231 7.70 40.79 -2.56
C GLY A 231 6.83 41.03 -3.80
N SER A 232 7.23 40.61 -5.00
CA SER A 232 6.36 40.64 -6.18
C SER A 232 5.60 39.32 -6.29
N SER A 233 4.26 39.36 -6.34
CA SER A 233 3.46 38.19 -6.73
C SER A 233 3.84 37.71 -8.13
N LEU A 234 3.51 36.46 -8.43
CA LEU A 234 3.75 35.88 -9.75
C LEU A 234 2.99 36.66 -10.83
N ARG A 235 3.57 36.74 -12.03
CA ARG A 235 3.14 37.68 -13.07
C ARG A 235 1.94 37.24 -13.91
N ASN A 236 1.38 36.06 -13.65
CA ASN A 236 0.41 35.41 -14.53
C ASN A 236 0.97 35.26 -15.95
N ALA A 237 2.18 34.71 -16.03
CA ALA A 237 2.94 34.60 -17.28
C ALA A 237 3.37 33.15 -17.54
N THR A 238 3.34 32.76 -18.81
CA THR A 238 3.82 31.45 -19.26
C THR A 238 5.09 31.65 -20.08
N ASP A 239 6.17 31.02 -19.65
CA ASP A 239 7.37 30.91 -20.48
C ASP A 239 7.06 30.08 -21.73
N THR A 240 7.54 30.52 -22.88
CA THR A 240 7.31 29.86 -24.19
C THR A 240 8.57 29.19 -24.73
N ARG A 241 9.70 29.28 -24.01
CA ARG A 241 10.96 28.64 -24.37
C ARG A 241 10.98 27.19 -23.87
N PHE A 242 10.41 26.27 -24.63
CA PHE A 242 10.51 24.84 -24.33
C PHE A 242 11.96 24.35 -24.38
N ARG A 243 12.36 23.56 -23.37
CA ARG A 243 13.75 23.14 -23.15
C ARG A 243 13.82 21.83 -22.35
N GLU A 244 15.04 21.34 -22.14
CA GLU A 244 15.28 20.12 -21.36
C GLU A 244 14.92 20.30 -19.88
N VAL A 245 14.60 19.21 -19.19
CA VAL A 245 14.21 19.21 -17.77
C VAL A 245 15.20 19.97 -16.88
N MET A 246 16.51 19.86 -17.15
CA MET A 246 17.55 20.52 -16.37
C MET A 246 18.21 21.72 -17.08
N ASP A 247 17.79 22.08 -18.29
CA ASP A 247 18.28 23.31 -18.95
C ASP A 247 17.59 24.53 -18.33
N ALA A 248 18.37 25.30 -17.56
CA ALA A 248 17.87 26.41 -16.75
C ALA A 248 16.61 26.04 -15.93
N GLU A 249 16.55 24.78 -15.46
CA GLU A 249 15.47 24.14 -14.70
C GLU A 249 14.13 24.90 -14.76
N PRO A 250 13.29 24.65 -15.79
CA PRO A 250 11.96 25.24 -15.83
C PRO A 250 11.12 24.75 -14.64
N VAL A 251 10.51 25.69 -13.92
CA VAL A 251 9.53 25.42 -12.86
C VAL A 251 8.17 25.99 -13.22
N PHE A 252 7.15 25.34 -12.69
CA PHE A 252 5.75 25.66 -12.88
C PHE A 252 5.15 26.01 -11.52
N ALA A 253 4.90 27.30 -11.30
CA ALA A 253 4.58 27.81 -9.98
C ALA A 253 3.17 28.38 -9.89
N PHE A 254 2.60 28.26 -8.70
CA PHE A 254 1.46 29.06 -8.25
C PHE A 254 1.84 29.85 -6.99
N SER A 255 1.21 31.01 -6.78
CA SER A 255 1.20 31.69 -5.49
C SER A 255 -0.22 32.07 -5.06
N LYS A 256 -0.48 31.95 -3.76
CA LYS A 256 -1.77 32.25 -3.13
C LYS A 256 -1.57 33.21 -1.98
N TYR A 257 -2.24 34.35 -2.06
CA TYR A 257 -2.29 35.34 -0.98
C TYR A 257 -3.47 35.02 -0.03
N PHE A 258 -3.22 35.13 1.28
CA PHE A 258 -4.18 34.90 2.36
C PHE A 258 -4.34 36.18 3.20
N ARG A 259 -5.58 36.62 3.42
CA ARG A 259 -5.92 37.88 4.08
C ARG A 259 -6.34 37.64 5.53
N LEU A 260 -5.34 37.54 6.41
CA LEU A 260 -5.53 37.19 7.81
C LEU A 260 -5.70 38.40 8.73
N SER A 261 -5.24 39.58 8.29
CA SER A 261 -5.39 40.84 9.03
C SER A 261 -6.79 41.45 8.92
N GLU A 262 -7.25 42.10 10.00
CA GLU A 262 -8.46 42.92 9.99
C GLU A 262 -8.19 44.38 9.60
N ASN A 263 -9.12 44.99 8.88
CA ASN A 263 -9.08 46.42 8.53
C ASN A 263 -9.62 47.34 9.66
N SER A 264 -9.77 46.86 10.89
CA SER A 264 -10.44 47.60 11.97
C SER A 264 -9.56 47.87 13.18
N SER A 265 -9.72 49.08 13.72
CA SER A 265 -9.09 49.66 14.91
C SER A 265 -9.48 49.00 16.25
N ASP A 266 -9.92 47.74 16.24
CA ASP A 266 -10.27 47.00 17.46
C ASP A 266 -9.12 46.08 17.87
N SER A 267 -8.58 46.32 19.06
CA SER A 267 -7.37 45.69 19.60
C SER A 267 -7.56 44.24 20.10
N SER A 268 -8.49 43.49 19.51
CA SER A 268 -8.71 42.07 19.82
C SER A 268 -8.88 41.25 18.54
N SER A 269 -7.86 41.26 17.66
CA SER A 269 -7.88 40.47 16.43
C SER A 269 -7.82 38.99 16.75
N SER A 270 -8.95 38.29 16.64
CA SER A 270 -8.97 36.83 16.71
C SER A 270 -8.27 36.26 15.47
N PRO A 271 -7.43 35.20 15.59
CA PRO A 271 -6.77 34.60 14.45
C PRO A 271 -7.78 34.17 13.37
N ARG A 272 -7.53 34.55 12.11
CA ARG A 272 -8.32 34.13 10.96
C ARG A 272 -7.78 32.84 10.39
N ARG A 273 -8.67 32.01 9.84
CA ARG A 273 -8.34 30.76 9.16
C ARG A 273 -8.73 30.87 7.68
N GLU A 274 -7.80 30.58 6.80
CA GLU A 274 -8.05 30.40 5.37
C GLU A 274 -7.35 29.12 4.86
N SER A 275 -7.83 28.57 3.75
CA SER A 275 -7.17 27.46 3.07
C SER A 275 -7.23 27.57 1.54
N ALA A 276 -6.32 26.86 0.87
CA ALA A 276 -6.32 26.69 -0.57
C ALA A 276 -5.91 25.25 -0.94
N ILE A 277 -6.55 24.72 -1.97
CA ILE A 277 -6.32 23.36 -2.47
C ILE A 277 -5.55 23.44 -3.79
N PHE A 278 -4.54 22.60 -3.92
CA PHE A 278 -3.83 22.33 -5.15
C PHE A 278 -3.95 20.84 -5.45
N THR A 279 -3.96 20.44 -6.72
CA THR A 279 -3.97 19.01 -7.08
C THR A 279 -2.83 18.68 -8.03
N ILE A 280 -2.29 17.47 -7.88
CA ILE A 280 -1.28 16.91 -8.75
C ILE A 280 -1.85 15.64 -9.36
N ALA A 281 -1.87 15.57 -10.69
CA ALA A 281 -2.25 14.36 -11.42
C ALA A 281 -1.18 14.01 -12.45
N HIS A 282 -0.88 12.73 -12.59
CA HIS A 282 -0.07 12.21 -13.69
C HIS A 282 -0.96 11.32 -14.55
N ILE A 283 -1.39 11.84 -15.69
CA ILE A 283 -2.45 11.23 -16.50
C ILE A 283 -1.84 10.61 -17.76
N GLN A 284 -2.21 9.36 -18.02
CA GLN A 284 -1.81 8.58 -19.19
C GLN A 284 -3.05 8.03 -19.88
N ASP A 285 -3.11 8.13 -21.21
CA ASP A 285 -4.23 7.61 -22.01
C ASP A 285 -4.23 6.09 -22.16
N GLU A 286 -3.07 5.48 -21.93
CA GLU A 286 -2.82 4.05 -21.99
C GLU A 286 -2.02 3.64 -20.74
N VAL A 287 -2.43 2.55 -20.10
CA VAL A 287 -1.80 2.02 -18.89
C VAL A 287 -0.73 0.99 -19.25
N ALA A 288 -1.04 0.08 -20.19
CA ALA A 288 -0.20 -1.06 -20.49
C ALA A 288 -0.50 -1.67 -21.87
N ARG A 289 0.45 -2.40 -22.43
CA ARG A 289 0.18 -3.35 -23.53
C ARG A 289 -0.13 -4.70 -22.92
N PHE A 290 -1.21 -5.34 -23.36
CA PHE A 290 -1.66 -6.63 -22.83
C PHE A 290 -1.95 -7.61 -23.97
N ALA A 291 -1.25 -8.76 -23.94
CA ALA A 291 -1.50 -9.89 -24.82
C ALA A 291 -2.62 -10.77 -24.25
N SER A 292 -3.66 -11.01 -25.05
CA SER A 292 -4.66 -12.03 -24.76
C SER A 292 -5.14 -12.73 -26.03
N ALA A 293 -6.23 -13.51 -25.97
CA ALA A 293 -6.80 -14.18 -27.14
C ALA A 293 -7.14 -13.23 -28.31
N ARG A 294 -7.27 -11.92 -28.04
CA ARG A 294 -7.52 -10.87 -29.04
C ARG A 294 -6.24 -10.30 -29.68
N GLY A 295 -5.07 -10.83 -29.33
CA GLY A 295 -3.77 -10.25 -29.65
C GLY A 295 -3.29 -9.24 -28.61
N ILE A 296 -2.23 -8.51 -28.94
CA ILE A 296 -1.68 -7.44 -28.10
C ILE A 296 -2.53 -6.19 -28.26
N THR A 297 -3.04 -5.66 -27.15
CA THR A 297 -3.89 -4.46 -27.12
C THR A 297 -3.34 -3.42 -26.15
N SER A 298 -3.46 -2.14 -26.50
CA SER A 298 -3.26 -1.04 -25.57
C SER A 298 -4.45 -0.92 -24.62
N MET A 299 -4.17 -1.01 -23.34
CA MET A 299 -5.16 -1.02 -22.29
C MET A 299 -5.41 0.39 -21.77
N ARG A 300 -6.68 0.81 -21.78
CA ARG A 300 -7.10 2.13 -21.29
C ARG A 300 -7.18 2.15 -19.76
N PRO A 301 -6.95 3.29 -19.11
CA PRO A 301 -7.20 3.42 -17.69
C PRO A 301 -8.69 3.37 -17.38
N LEU A 302 -9.06 2.85 -16.21
CA LEU A 302 -10.46 2.64 -15.84
C LEU A 302 -11.25 3.96 -15.75
N TRP A 303 -10.63 5.03 -15.24
CA TRP A 303 -11.28 6.34 -15.09
C TRP A 303 -11.79 6.89 -16.43
N LYS A 304 -11.16 6.54 -17.56
CA LYS A 304 -11.56 7.01 -18.90
C LYS A 304 -12.91 6.44 -19.35
N GLY A 305 -13.45 5.45 -18.63
CA GLY A 305 -14.83 5.00 -18.81
C GLY A 305 -15.90 5.91 -18.19
N TYR A 306 -15.49 6.91 -17.40
CA TYR A 306 -16.39 7.78 -16.61
C TYR A 306 -16.28 9.27 -16.96
N PHE A 307 -15.21 9.69 -17.64
CA PHE A 307 -14.95 11.09 -18.01
C PHE A 307 -14.73 11.21 -19.51
N GLU A 308 -15.19 12.31 -20.13
CA GLU A 308 -15.06 12.51 -21.57
C GLU A 308 -13.63 12.88 -21.96
N ASP A 309 -12.98 13.75 -21.18
CA ASP A 309 -11.59 14.16 -21.37
C ASP A 309 -10.80 14.36 -20.05
N HIS A 310 -9.55 14.79 -20.18
CA HIS A 310 -8.66 15.03 -19.04
C HIS A 310 -9.12 16.22 -18.17
N PHE A 311 -9.68 17.27 -18.76
CA PHE A 311 -10.11 18.46 -18.02
C PHE A 311 -11.38 18.18 -17.22
N ASP A 312 -12.29 17.33 -17.73
CA ASP A 312 -13.43 16.83 -16.98
C ASP A 312 -12.99 16.02 -15.75
N LEU A 313 -12.01 15.12 -15.92
CA LEU A 313 -11.42 14.36 -14.81
C LEU A 313 -10.81 15.29 -13.76
N ILE A 314 -10.01 16.28 -14.19
CA ILE A 314 -9.34 17.23 -13.31
C ILE A 314 -10.36 18.11 -12.56
N HIS A 315 -11.37 18.60 -13.26
CA HIS A 315 -12.46 19.38 -12.69
C HIS A 315 -13.24 18.56 -11.65
N PHE A 316 -13.61 17.32 -11.99
CA PHE A 316 -14.26 16.40 -11.05
C PHE A 316 -13.38 16.18 -9.81
N HIS A 317 -12.12 15.77 -10.00
CA HIS A 317 -11.21 15.48 -8.89
C HIS A 317 -11.04 16.69 -7.97
N TYR A 318 -10.77 17.88 -8.51
CA TYR A 318 -10.61 19.09 -7.69
C TYR A 318 -11.83 19.36 -6.80
N HIS A 319 -13.04 19.19 -7.32
CA HIS A 319 -14.29 19.42 -6.59
C HIS A 319 -14.74 18.23 -5.73
N ASP A 320 -14.11 17.06 -5.86
CA ASP A 320 -14.40 15.84 -5.10
C ASP A 320 -13.63 15.78 -3.77
N TYR A 321 -12.81 16.79 -3.42
CA TYR A 321 -11.95 16.78 -2.22
C TYR A 321 -12.73 16.40 -0.94
N SER A 322 -13.83 17.09 -0.64
CA SER A 322 -14.60 16.82 0.59
C SER A 322 -15.19 15.40 0.62
N THR A 323 -15.63 14.90 -0.52
CA THR A 323 -16.27 13.57 -0.64
C THR A 323 -15.23 12.46 -0.57
N SER A 324 -14.15 12.57 -1.35
CA SER A 324 -13.06 11.60 -1.35
C SER A 324 -12.33 11.53 0.00
N SER A 325 -12.13 12.67 0.67
CA SER A 325 -11.58 12.71 2.03
C SER A 325 -12.51 12.06 3.06
N ALA A 326 -13.83 12.27 2.96
CA ALA A 326 -14.78 11.62 3.87
C ALA A 326 -14.83 10.09 3.69
N GLU A 327 -14.74 9.59 2.46
CA GLU A 327 -14.65 8.16 2.18
C GLU A 327 -13.32 7.55 2.68
N ALA A 328 -12.22 8.28 2.51
CA ALA A 328 -10.92 7.91 3.07
C ALA A 328 -10.95 7.85 4.62
N ASP A 329 -11.55 8.84 5.27
CA ASP A 329 -11.71 8.88 6.73
C ASP A 329 -12.55 7.72 7.25
N LYS A 330 -13.58 7.31 6.51
CA LYS A 330 -14.40 6.14 6.85
C LYS A 330 -13.56 4.86 6.83
N PHE A 331 -12.74 4.68 5.79
CA PHE A 331 -11.81 3.56 5.72
C PHE A 331 -10.79 3.60 6.87
N ASN A 332 -10.21 4.76 7.17
CA ASN A 332 -9.26 4.94 8.26
C ASN A 332 -9.86 4.54 9.62
N LYS A 333 -11.06 5.02 9.94
CA LYS A 333 -11.77 4.67 11.18
C LYS A 333 -12.02 3.17 11.29
N GLN A 334 -12.47 2.54 10.19
CA GLN A 334 -12.68 1.09 10.13
C GLN A 334 -11.37 0.33 10.39
N LEU A 335 -10.26 0.78 9.78
CA LEU A 335 -8.96 0.14 9.93
C LEU A 335 -8.46 0.19 11.38
N VAL A 336 -8.55 1.37 12.02
CA VAL A 336 -8.17 1.57 13.44
C VAL A 336 -9.02 0.70 14.37
N GLU A 337 -10.34 0.68 14.16
CA GLU A 337 -11.27 -0.12 14.96
C GLU A 337 -10.93 -1.61 14.85
N HIS A 338 -10.67 -2.10 13.63
CA HIS A 338 -10.37 -3.50 13.38
C HIS A 338 -9.01 -3.91 13.95
N ALA A 339 -7.96 -3.09 13.77
CA ALA A 339 -6.65 -3.32 14.36
C ALA A 339 -6.72 -3.39 15.90
N SER A 340 -7.52 -2.52 16.51
CA SER A 340 -7.76 -2.48 17.95
C SER A 340 -8.52 -3.69 18.50
N ARG A 341 -9.29 -4.40 17.65
CA ARG A 341 -9.94 -5.68 18.01
C ARG A 341 -9.01 -6.88 17.84
N ALA A 342 -8.05 -6.80 16.92
CA ALA A 342 -7.12 -7.90 16.62
C ALA A 342 -6.01 -8.07 17.67
N MET A 343 -5.65 -6.99 18.39
CA MET A 343 -4.56 -6.93 19.39
C MET A 343 -4.95 -6.07 20.59
N SER A 344 -4.06 -5.89 21.58
CA SER A 344 -4.33 -4.96 22.69
C SER A 344 -3.10 -4.17 23.12
N GLY A 345 -3.35 -3.03 23.79
CA GLY A 345 -2.32 -2.13 24.29
C GLY A 345 -1.39 -1.63 23.19
N VAL A 346 -0.11 -1.49 23.51
CA VAL A 346 0.92 -0.94 22.60
C VAL A 346 1.03 -1.72 21.29
N ALA A 347 0.75 -3.03 21.29
CA ALA A 347 0.77 -3.83 20.07
C ALA A 347 -0.35 -3.45 19.10
N ALA A 348 -1.53 -3.06 19.59
CA ALA A 348 -2.63 -2.59 18.76
C ALA A 348 -2.33 -1.23 18.12
N ASP A 349 -1.75 -0.30 18.88
CA ASP A 349 -1.34 1.02 18.37
C ASP A 349 -0.24 0.85 17.30
N THR A 350 0.77 0.03 17.60
CA THR A 350 1.86 -0.30 16.67
C THR A 350 1.33 -0.94 15.39
N TYR A 351 0.40 -1.90 15.53
CA TYR A 351 -0.19 -2.56 14.36
C TYR A 351 -0.98 -1.59 13.50
N THR A 352 -1.76 -0.71 14.13
CA THR A 352 -2.53 0.34 13.45
C THR A 352 -1.62 1.20 12.59
N ASP A 353 -0.53 1.72 13.17
CA ASP A 353 0.41 2.59 12.44
C ASP A 353 1.09 1.87 11.26
N ILE A 354 1.45 0.59 11.41
CA ILE A 354 2.01 -0.21 10.32
C ILE A 354 1.00 -0.35 9.17
N LEU A 355 -0.27 -0.63 9.48
CA LEU A 355 -1.34 -0.73 8.48
C LEU A 355 -1.59 0.60 7.77
N LEU A 356 -1.63 1.72 8.51
CA LEU A 356 -1.78 3.07 7.96
C LEU A 356 -0.62 3.39 7.00
N LEU A 357 0.63 3.12 7.40
CA LEU A 357 1.81 3.36 6.58
C LEU A 357 1.83 2.52 5.29
N SER A 358 1.35 1.27 5.38
CA SER A 358 1.42 0.30 4.27
C SER A 358 0.36 0.53 3.21
N THR A 359 -0.80 1.08 3.57
CA THR A 359 -1.98 1.16 2.68
C THR A 359 -1.68 1.82 1.33
N ARG A 360 -1.09 3.02 1.34
CA ARG A 360 -0.77 3.74 0.09
C ARG A 360 0.32 3.04 -0.70
N GLN A 361 1.25 2.36 -0.03
CA GLN A 361 2.33 1.63 -0.68
C GLN A 361 1.79 0.45 -1.51
N VAL A 362 0.84 -0.32 -0.97
CA VAL A 362 0.22 -1.44 -1.70
C VAL A 362 -0.42 -0.95 -3.00
N LEU A 363 -1.23 0.09 -2.90
CA LEU A 363 -1.92 0.67 -4.05
C LEU A 363 -0.95 1.37 -5.02
N GLY A 364 0.16 1.91 -4.51
CA GLY A 364 1.25 2.47 -5.30
C GLY A 364 1.89 1.48 -6.26
N GLY A 365 1.80 0.17 -6.00
CA GLY A 365 2.23 -0.88 -6.94
C GLY A 365 1.22 -1.22 -8.03
N THR A 366 0.05 -0.57 -8.07
CA THR A 366 -1.07 -1.00 -8.92
C THR A 366 -1.66 0.10 -9.80
N SER A 367 -2.25 -0.29 -10.94
CA SER A 367 -2.92 0.63 -11.88
C SER A 367 -4.21 0.04 -12.43
N PHE A 368 -5.34 0.75 -12.24
CA PHE A 368 -6.65 0.31 -12.70
C PHE A 368 -6.82 0.50 -14.21
N SER A 369 -7.38 -0.51 -14.87
CA SER A 369 -7.59 -0.54 -16.31
C SER A 369 -8.93 -1.17 -16.69
N GLY A 370 -9.25 -1.21 -17.98
CA GLY A 370 -10.44 -1.84 -18.52
C GLY A 370 -11.61 -0.87 -18.66
N THR A 371 -12.83 -1.35 -18.37
CA THR A 371 -14.08 -0.60 -18.53
C THR A 371 -14.90 -0.69 -17.25
N PRO A 372 -15.87 0.20 -17.00
CA PRO A 372 -16.77 0.12 -15.84
C PRO A 372 -17.44 -1.25 -15.68
N SER A 373 -17.78 -1.91 -16.80
CA SER A 373 -18.38 -3.25 -16.82
C SER A 373 -17.39 -4.41 -16.66
N ARG A 374 -16.11 -4.18 -16.96
CA ARG A 374 -15.05 -5.19 -16.92
C ARG A 374 -13.73 -4.53 -16.49
N PRO A 375 -13.64 -4.11 -15.21
CA PRO A 375 -12.43 -3.50 -14.68
C PRO A 375 -11.35 -4.57 -14.50
N LEU A 376 -10.10 -4.13 -14.65
CA LEU A 376 -8.88 -4.90 -14.43
C LEU A 376 -7.98 -4.10 -13.51
N LEU A 377 -7.07 -4.78 -12.82
CA LEU A 377 -6.04 -4.17 -12.00
C LEU A 377 -4.70 -4.75 -12.44
N PHE A 378 -3.77 -3.87 -12.81
CA PHE A 378 -2.42 -4.25 -13.17
C PHE A 378 -1.47 -4.01 -12.01
N LEU A 379 -0.51 -4.91 -11.79
CA LEU A 379 0.52 -4.81 -10.76
C LEU A 379 1.90 -4.69 -11.41
N LYS A 380 2.68 -3.72 -10.95
CA LYS A 380 4.12 -3.61 -11.23
C LYS A 380 4.88 -4.25 -10.07
N GLU A 381 5.82 -5.13 -10.38
CA GLU A 381 6.81 -5.56 -9.40
C GLU A 381 7.84 -4.44 -9.18
N ILE A 382 7.63 -3.67 -8.11
CA ILE A 382 8.50 -2.54 -7.77
C ILE A 382 9.80 -3.04 -7.13
N SER A 383 10.93 -2.38 -7.41
CA SER A 383 12.25 -2.55 -6.76
C SER A 383 12.92 -3.94 -6.83
N SER A 384 12.44 -4.82 -7.70
CA SER A 384 13.06 -6.10 -8.06
C SER A 384 13.60 -6.02 -9.50
N ASP A 385 13.17 -6.90 -10.40
CA ASP A 385 13.52 -6.88 -11.83
C ASP A 385 12.51 -6.10 -12.71
N GLY A 386 11.40 -5.64 -12.14
CA GLY A 386 10.41 -4.80 -12.81
C GLY A 386 9.33 -5.57 -13.56
N ASN A 387 9.20 -6.89 -13.33
CA ASN A 387 8.20 -7.74 -13.98
C ASN A 387 6.77 -7.22 -13.82
N PHE A 388 5.91 -7.68 -14.74
CA PHE A 388 4.52 -7.27 -14.79
C PHE A 388 3.62 -8.44 -14.38
N GLN A 389 2.78 -8.23 -13.35
CA GLN A 389 1.80 -9.21 -12.86
C GLN A 389 2.48 -10.48 -12.35
N THR A 390 3.56 -10.31 -11.62
CA THR A 390 4.28 -11.41 -10.97
C THR A 390 3.41 -12.06 -9.91
N ILE A 391 3.19 -13.36 -10.03
CA ILE A 391 2.24 -14.09 -9.19
C ILE A 391 2.74 -14.17 -7.74
N ASP A 392 4.01 -14.47 -7.55
CA ASP A 392 4.64 -14.55 -6.24
C ASP A 392 4.75 -13.19 -5.52
N VAL A 393 4.55 -12.06 -6.23
CA VAL A 393 4.35 -10.72 -5.64
C VAL A 393 2.88 -10.46 -5.29
N ILE A 394 1.94 -10.96 -6.10
CA ILE A 394 0.50 -10.89 -5.81
C ILE A 394 0.18 -11.71 -4.55
N PHE A 395 0.86 -12.84 -4.33
CA PHE A 395 0.63 -13.72 -3.18
C PHE A 395 0.84 -13.02 -1.82
N PRO A 396 1.98 -12.40 -1.49
CA PRO A 396 2.10 -11.65 -0.24
C PRO A 396 1.18 -10.43 -0.19
N ALA A 397 0.82 -9.84 -1.33
CA ALA A 397 -0.07 -8.67 -1.38
C ALA A 397 -1.57 -9.01 -1.20
N PHE A 398 -2.00 -10.25 -1.43
CA PHE A 398 -3.43 -10.60 -1.47
C PHE A 398 -4.20 -10.27 -0.19
N PRO A 399 -3.65 -10.35 1.05
CA PRO A 399 -4.43 -10.08 2.25
C PRO A 399 -5.01 -8.67 2.30
N PHE A 400 -4.27 -7.68 1.78
CA PHE A 400 -4.79 -6.32 1.62
C PHE A 400 -6.03 -6.31 0.74
N PHE A 401 -5.95 -6.88 -0.46
CA PHE A 401 -7.08 -6.89 -1.40
C PHE A 401 -8.27 -7.68 -0.86
N LEU A 402 -8.02 -8.80 -0.17
CA LEU A 402 -9.06 -9.59 0.47
C LEU A 402 -9.76 -8.80 1.59
N TYR A 403 -9.00 -8.03 2.37
CA TYR A 403 -9.54 -7.19 3.44
C TYR A 403 -10.32 -5.97 2.92
N VAL A 404 -9.75 -5.22 1.97
CA VAL A 404 -10.31 -3.94 1.53
C VAL A 404 -11.44 -4.10 0.51
N ASN A 405 -11.25 -4.93 -0.52
CA ASN A 405 -12.22 -5.16 -1.58
C ASN A 405 -11.85 -6.43 -2.37
N PRO A 406 -12.44 -7.59 -2.06
CA PRO A 406 -12.14 -8.85 -2.76
C PRO A 406 -12.34 -8.80 -4.28
N SER A 407 -13.17 -7.87 -4.80
CA SER A 407 -13.31 -7.69 -6.24
C SER A 407 -12.03 -7.21 -6.89
N TRP A 408 -11.20 -6.42 -6.18
CA TRP A 408 -9.91 -5.96 -6.68
C TRP A 408 -8.90 -7.11 -6.80
N LEU A 409 -8.91 -8.07 -5.86
CA LEU A 409 -8.10 -9.28 -5.99
C LEU A 409 -8.50 -10.07 -7.25
N ARG A 410 -9.80 -10.18 -7.53
CA ARG A 410 -10.28 -10.77 -8.79
C ARG A 410 -9.77 -9.98 -10.01
N TYR A 411 -9.84 -8.65 -9.98
CA TYR A 411 -9.35 -7.80 -11.08
C TYR A 411 -7.84 -7.93 -11.29
N LEU A 412 -7.09 -8.22 -10.22
CA LEU A 412 -5.65 -8.43 -10.23
C LEU A 412 -5.26 -9.78 -10.84
N LEU A 413 -6.02 -10.84 -10.53
CA LEU A 413 -5.79 -12.19 -11.06
C LEU A 413 -6.29 -12.37 -12.50
N GLU A 414 -7.31 -11.62 -12.93
CA GLU A 414 -7.95 -11.80 -14.25
C GLU A 414 -6.97 -11.67 -15.43
N PRO A 415 -6.02 -10.72 -15.50
CA PRO A 415 -5.05 -10.63 -16.59
C PRO A 415 -4.21 -11.90 -16.77
N LEU A 416 -3.74 -12.49 -15.67
CA LEU A 416 -2.97 -13.74 -15.66
C LEU A 416 -3.81 -14.91 -16.20
N LEU A 417 -5.04 -15.02 -15.70
CA LEU A 417 -5.97 -16.07 -16.11
C LEU A 417 -6.42 -15.90 -17.56
N GLU A 418 -6.71 -14.68 -18.02
CA GLU A 418 -7.11 -14.38 -19.41
C GLU A 418 -5.96 -14.74 -20.39
N HIS A 419 -4.73 -14.38 -20.06
CA HIS A 419 -3.56 -14.68 -20.89
C HIS A 419 -3.27 -16.18 -20.98
N GLN A 420 -3.16 -16.87 -19.84
CA GLN A 420 -2.85 -18.31 -19.82
C GLN A 420 -4.01 -19.15 -20.41
N SER A 421 -5.27 -18.75 -20.20
CA SER A 421 -6.44 -19.41 -20.82
C SER A 421 -6.47 -19.26 -22.35
N ALA A 422 -5.79 -18.25 -22.89
CA ALA A 422 -5.69 -18.05 -24.34
C ALA A 422 -4.69 -19.01 -25.01
N GLY A 423 -3.98 -19.85 -24.23
CA GLY A 423 -2.99 -20.80 -24.76
C GLY A 423 -1.70 -20.12 -25.24
N LEU A 424 -1.40 -18.94 -24.71
CA LEU A 424 -0.23 -18.13 -25.09
C LEU A 424 1.06 -18.50 -24.34
N TYR A 425 1.02 -19.54 -23.51
CA TYR A 425 2.14 -20.02 -22.72
C TYR A 425 2.33 -21.53 -22.96
N PRO A 426 3.53 -21.99 -23.35
CA PRO A 426 3.73 -23.36 -23.82
C PRO A 426 3.93 -24.39 -22.70
N ASN A 427 4.22 -23.98 -21.47
CA ASN A 427 4.56 -24.91 -20.39
C ASN A 427 3.32 -25.49 -19.68
N ASP A 428 3.53 -26.56 -18.91
CA ASP A 428 2.48 -27.28 -18.20
C ASP A 428 2.24 -26.83 -16.74
N TYR A 429 3.02 -25.85 -16.29
CA TYR A 429 2.88 -25.17 -14.99
C TYR A 429 2.36 -23.74 -15.17
N SER A 430 2.07 -23.04 -14.06
CA SER A 430 1.68 -21.63 -14.08
C SER A 430 2.88 -20.77 -14.42
N MET A 431 2.69 -19.83 -15.35
CA MET A 431 3.67 -18.81 -15.69
C MET A 431 3.95 -17.88 -14.50
N HIS A 432 5.17 -17.43 -14.32
CA HIS A 432 5.60 -16.51 -13.25
C HIS A 432 4.98 -15.11 -13.35
N ASP A 433 5.07 -14.49 -14.53
CA ASP A 433 4.67 -13.10 -14.77
C ASP A 433 4.13 -12.93 -16.21
N LEU A 434 3.48 -11.80 -16.49
CA LEU A 434 2.98 -11.46 -17.83
C LEU A 434 3.98 -10.71 -18.70
N GLY A 435 5.22 -10.49 -18.27
CA GLY A 435 6.24 -9.87 -19.07
C GLY A 435 7.38 -9.31 -18.23
N SER A 436 8.58 -9.33 -18.81
CA SER A 436 9.85 -8.99 -18.17
C SER A 436 10.01 -7.52 -17.72
N SER A 437 9.01 -6.67 -17.97
CA SER A 437 9.03 -5.26 -17.56
C SER A 437 7.65 -4.64 -17.69
N PHE A 438 7.15 -4.03 -16.61
CA PHE A 438 5.98 -3.15 -16.65
C PHE A 438 6.26 -1.91 -17.54
N PRO A 439 5.33 -1.49 -18.42
CA PRO A 439 3.94 -1.91 -18.53
C PRO A 439 3.66 -2.84 -19.74
N ASN A 440 4.59 -3.74 -20.06
CA ASN A 440 4.52 -4.62 -21.23
C ASN A 440 4.11 -6.05 -20.85
N ALA A 441 2.80 -6.32 -20.77
CA ALA A 441 2.26 -7.65 -20.48
C ALA A 441 2.13 -8.49 -21.75
N THR A 442 3.27 -8.85 -22.37
CA THR A 442 3.32 -9.61 -23.63
C THR A 442 3.38 -11.13 -23.46
N GLY A 443 3.56 -11.61 -22.23
CA GLY A 443 3.74 -13.00 -21.86
C GLY A 443 5.08 -13.59 -22.31
N HIS A 444 5.20 -14.91 -22.13
CA HIS A 444 6.39 -15.70 -22.45
C HIS A 444 6.06 -16.79 -23.47
N PRO A 445 5.81 -16.45 -24.75
CA PRO A 445 5.44 -17.43 -25.78
C PRO A 445 6.57 -18.43 -26.09
N ASP A 446 7.81 -18.12 -25.69
CA ASP A 446 8.96 -19.02 -25.76
C ASP A 446 9.08 -19.94 -24.53
N GLY A 447 8.23 -19.76 -23.52
CA GLY A 447 8.22 -20.55 -22.28
C GLY A 447 9.40 -20.27 -21.36
N ARG A 448 10.07 -19.13 -21.49
CA ARG A 448 11.27 -18.76 -20.70
C ARG A 448 11.01 -17.64 -19.69
N ASP A 449 9.94 -17.80 -18.93
CA ASP A 449 9.71 -17.06 -17.70
C ASP A 449 10.64 -17.54 -16.57
N GLU A 450 10.59 -16.87 -15.42
CA GLU A 450 11.37 -17.28 -14.26
C GLU A 450 10.87 -18.64 -13.71
N TYR A 451 11.82 -19.56 -13.49
CA TYR A 451 11.47 -20.95 -13.18
C TYR A 451 11.11 -21.16 -11.70
N MET A 452 9.82 -20.96 -11.38
CA MET A 452 9.21 -21.16 -10.05
C MET A 452 7.94 -22.05 -10.06
N PRO A 453 7.93 -23.21 -10.73
CA PRO A 453 6.67 -23.88 -11.08
C PRO A 453 5.85 -24.39 -9.89
N VAL A 454 6.48 -24.89 -8.80
CA VAL A 454 5.73 -25.32 -7.60
C VAL A 454 5.15 -24.13 -6.85
N GLU A 455 5.91 -23.03 -6.75
CA GLU A 455 5.48 -21.78 -6.12
C GLU A 455 4.22 -21.24 -6.81
N GLU A 456 4.28 -21.09 -8.13
CA GLU A 456 3.22 -20.45 -8.90
C GLU A 456 1.97 -21.31 -9.09
N CYS A 457 2.14 -22.62 -9.28
CA CYS A 457 0.99 -23.53 -9.31
C CYS A 457 0.27 -23.60 -7.96
N GLY A 458 0.97 -23.32 -6.86
CA GLY A 458 0.41 -23.23 -5.51
C GLY A 458 -0.25 -21.89 -5.18
N ASN A 459 0.06 -20.83 -5.94
CA ASN A 459 -0.41 -19.46 -5.70
C ASN A 459 -1.82 -19.17 -6.26
N ILE A 460 -2.14 -19.69 -7.44
CA ILE A 460 -3.36 -19.29 -8.18
C ILE A 460 -4.08 -20.46 -8.86
N GLY A 461 -5.37 -20.27 -9.18
CA GLY A 461 -6.15 -21.28 -9.89
C GLY A 461 -7.49 -20.81 -10.46
N ARG A 462 -7.81 -21.30 -11.67
CA ARG A 462 -9.18 -21.38 -12.23
C ARG A 462 -9.38 -22.79 -12.75
N TYR A 463 -10.51 -23.42 -12.43
CA TYR A 463 -10.73 -24.88 -12.55
C TYR A 463 -10.02 -25.59 -13.71
N ASP A 464 -10.22 -25.18 -14.96
CA ASP A 464 -9.63 -25.84 -16.13
C ASP A 464 -8.11 -25.71 -16.21
N LEU A 465 -7.58 -24.51 -15.96
CA LEU A 465 -6.13 -24.26 -15.87
C LEU A 465 -5.53 -24.94 -14.64
N TRP A 466 -6.24 -24.86 -13.51
CA TRP A 466 -5.72 -25.37 -12.26
C TRP A 466 -5.67 -26.88 -12.25
N ARG A 467 -6.58 -27.61 -12.91
CA ARG A 467 -6.45 -29.06 -13.08
C ARG A 467 -5.11 -29.46 -13.73
N LYS A 468 -4.60 -28.66 -14.67
CA LYS A 468 -3.28 -28.84 -15.30
C LYS A 468 -2.16 -28.62 -14.27
N TRP A 469 -2.18 -27.47 -13.61
CA TRP A 469 -1.18 -27.07 -12.62
C TRP A 469 -1.17 -27.96 -11.36
N THR A 470 -2.33 -28.43 -10.89
CA THR A 470 -2.43 -29.41 -9.81
C THR A 470 -1.84 -30.75 -10.23
N GLY A 471 -1.96 -31.13 -11.51
CA GLY A 471 -1.22 -32.28 -12.04
C GLY A 471 0.29 -32.15 -11.82
N TYR A 472 0.85 -30.96 -12.08
CA TYR A 472 2.25 -30.64 -11.77
C TYR A 472 2.55 -30.71 -10.26
N LEU A 473 1.67 -30.17 -9.41
CA LEU A 473 1.84 -30.25 -7.95
C LEU A 473 1.78 -31.70 -7.42
N VAL A 474 0.96 -32.56 -8.01
CA VAL A 474 0.92 -33.99 -7.67
C VAL A 474 2.26 -34.65 -7.96
N GLU A 475 2.95 -34.27 -9.04
CA GLU A 475 4.24 -34.87 -9.39
C GLU A 475 5.40 -34.28 -8.57
N PHE A 476 5.43 -32.96 -8.37
CA PHE A 476 6.60 -32.25 -7.86
C PHE A 476 6.41 -31.54 -6.51
N GLY A 477 5.20 -31.49 -5.97
CA GLY A 477 4.87 -30.71 -4.78
C GLY A 477 5.41 -31.29 -3.46
N LEU A 478 5.36 -32.61 -3.26
CA LEU A 478 5.80 -33.22 -1.99
C LEU A 478 7.33 -33.18 -1.81
N LEU A 479 8.07 -33.38 -2.89
CA LEU A 479 9.54 -33.39 -2.94
C LEU A 479 10.03 -32.38 -4.01
N PRO A 480 9.93 -31.06 -3.75
CA PRO A 480 10.35 -30.06 -4.71
C PRO A 480 11.81 -30.25 -5.12
N ALA A 481 12.07 -30.28 -6.43
CA ALA A 481 13.43 -30.28 -6.96
C ALA A 481 14.15 -28.96 -6.66
N THR A 482 15.42 -28.85 -7.04
CA THR A 482 16.19 -27.60 -6.93
C THR A 482 15.56 -26.50 -7.80
N GLN A 483 14.74 -25.64 -7.18
CA GLN A 483 14.06 -24.51 -7.83
C GLN A 483 14.07 -23.29 -6.90
N LEU A 484 13.68 -22.14 -7.46
CA LEU A 484 13.41 -20.93 -6.68
C LEU A 484 12.01 -21.03 -6.05
N SER A 485 11.84 -20.38 -4.90
CA SER A 485 10.54 -19.96 -4.36
C SER A 485 10.46 -18.44 -4.47
N THR A 486 9.37 -17.84 -3.98
CA THR A 486 9.25 -16.37 -3.84
C THR A 486 10.38 -15.71 -3.04
N ASP A 487 11.12 -16.51 -2.25
CA ASP A 487 12.35 -16.07 -1.58
C ASP A 487 13.57 -16.30 -2.49
N ASP A 488 13.47 -15.88 -3.75
CA ASP A 488 14.44 -16.11 -4.82
C ASP A 488 15.83 -15.55 -4.50
N PHE A 489 15.88 -14.42 -3.80
CA PHE A 489 17.06 -13.77 -3.26
C PHE A 489 17.83 -14.64 -2.26
N ALA A 490 17.18 -15.62 -1.63
CA ALA A 490 17.83 -16.59 -0.75
C ALA A 490 18.39 -17.81 -1.52
N GLY A 491 18.18 -17.86 -2.83
CA GLY A 491 18.72 -18.85 -3.75
C GLY A 491 17.92 -20.16 -3.83
N ARG A 492 18.28 -20.99 -4.81
CA ARG A 492 17.62 -22.28 -5.09
C ARG A 492 17.87 -23.30 -3.98
N LEU A 493 16.83 -24.04 -3.61
CA LEU A 493 16.94 -25.10 -2.61
C LEU A 493 15.97 -26.25 -2.95
N ALA A 494 16.45 -27.50 -2.87
CA ALA A 494 15.62 -28.69 -3.02
C ALA A 494 14.98 -29.11 -1.71
N ASN A 495 13.86 -29.83 -1.77
CA ASN A 495 13.16 -30.37 -0.61
C ASN A 495 12.83 -29.30 0.45
N GLN A 496 12.49 -28.10 0.00
CA GLN A 496 12.08 -26.99 0.85
C GLN A 496 10.77 -27.33 1.56
N THR A 497 10.78 -27.27 2.89
CA THR A 497 9.64 -27.67 3.73
C THR A 497 8.43 -26.76 3.50
N ASN A 498 8.64 -25.45 3.46
CA ASN A 498 7.58 -24.45 3.29
C ASN A 498 6.98 -24.46 1.88
N LEU A 499 7.82 -24.61 0.84
CA LEU A 499 7.38 -24.74 -0.55
C LEU A 499 6.58 -26.05 -0.77
N ALA A 500 7.02 -27.15 -0.16
CA ALA A 500 6.27 -28.39 -0.24
C ALA A 500 4.89 -28.28 0.43
N LEU A 501 4.80 -27.62 1.59
CA LEU A 501 3.53 -27.34 2.25
C LEU A 501 2.59 -26.56 1.33
N LYS A 502 3.11 -25.53 0.64
CA LYS A 502 2.36 -24.74 -0.34
C LYS A 502 1.76 -25.60 -1.46
N GLY A 503 2.56 -26.48 -2.06
CA GLY A 503 2.09 -27.41 -3.08
C GLY A 503 0.99 -28.36 -2.56
N ILE A 504 1.13 -28.85 -1.33
CA ILE A 504 0.13 -29.72 -0.69
C ILE A 504 -1.19 -28.97 -0.46
N LEU A 505 -1.12 -27.72 0.01
CA LEU A 505 -2.29 -26.86 0.18
C LEU A 505 -2.96 -26.53 -1.15
N GLY A 506 -2.18 -26.31 -2.22
CA GLY A 506 -2.71 -26.15 -3.58
C GLY A 506 -3.51 -27.37 -4.06
N ILE A 507 -3.01 -28.59 -3.82
CA ILE A 507 -3.74 -29.83 -4.14
C ILE A 507 -5.04 -29.93 -3.33
N LYS A 508 -4.99 -29.60 -2.03
CA LYS A 508 -6.18 -29.58 -1.16
C LYS A 508 -7.23 -28.58 -1.67
N ALA A 509 -6.81 -27.39 -2.07
CA ALA A 509 -7.70 -26.36 -2.57
C ALA A 509 -8.33 -26.73 -3.93
N MET A 510 -7.61 -27.42 -4.82
CA MET A 510 -8.19 -27.98 -6.04
C MET A 510 -9.25 -29.05 -5.74
N ALA A 511 -9.05 -29.89 -4.71
CA ALA A 511 -10.06 -30.86 -4.29
C ALA A 511 -11.37 -30.17 -3.87
N GLU A 512 -11.29 -29.05 -3.15
CA GLU A 512 -12.47 -28.27 -2.76
C GLU A 512 -13.14 -27.60 -3.96
N LEU A 513 -12.37 -27.00 -4.87
CA LEU A 513 -12.95 -26.44 -6.09
C LEU A 513 -13.64 -27.52 -6.94
N ALA A 514 -13.06 -28.72 -7.04
CA ALA A 514 -13.67 -29.85 -7.73
C ALA A 514 -15.03 -30.22 -7.12
N SER A 515 -15.15 -30.18 -5.78
CA SER A 515 -16.43 -30.35 -5.08
C SER A 515 -17.45 -29.27 -5.48
N VAL A 516 -17.03 -27.99 -5.52
CA VAL A 516 -17.90 -26.84 -5.86
C VAL A 516 -18.42 -26.91 -7.29
N VAL A 517 -17.60 -27.35 -8.24
CA VAL A 517 -18.04 -27.49 -9.65
C VAL A 517 -18.74 -28.83 -9.94
N GLY A 518 -18.87 -29.70 -8.94
CA GLY A 518 -19.57 -30.99 -9.06
C GLY A 518 -18.76 -32.12 -9.71
N ASN A 519 -17.42 -32.03 -9.75
CA ASN A 519 -16.55 -33.10 -10.23
C ASN A 519 -16.05 -33.99 -9.09
N SER A 520 -16.89 -34.95 -8.69
CA SER A 520 -16.60 -35.86 -7.56
C SER A 520 -15.40 -36.79 -7.78
N LYS A 521 -15.00 -37.05 -9.03
CA LYS A 521 -13.81 -37.86 -9.34
C LYS A 521 -12.53 -37.10 -8.98
N ASP A 522 -12.43 -35.86 -9.44
CA ASP A 522 -11.29 -34.99 -9.16
C ASP A 522 -11.25 -34.62 -7.66
N GLU A 523 -12.41 -34.33 -7.05
CA GLU A 523 -12.54 -34.11 -5.60
C GLU A 523 -11.93 -35.26 -4.79
N LYS A 524 -12.36 -36.50 -5.06
CA LYS A 524 -11.84 -37.67 -4.35
C LYS A 524 -10.34 -37.86 -4.61
N HIS A 525 -9.93 -37.79 -5.87
CA HIS A 525 -8.55 -38.02 -6.27
C HIS A 525 -7.57 -37.07 -5.57
N PHE A 526 -7.85 -35.77 -5.62
CA PHE A 526 -6.98 -34.76 -5.01
C PHE A 526 -7.07 -34.76 -3.48
N THR A 527 -8.23 -35.09 -2.88
CA THR A 527 -8.35 -35.28 -1.43
C THR A 527 -7.45 -36.41 -0.94
N ASP A 528 -7.51 -37.60 -1.57
CA ASP A 528 -6.71 -38.76 -1.18
C ASP A 528 -5.19 -38.45 -1.25
N ILE A 529 -4.76 -37.69 -2.26
CA ILE A 529 -3.36 -37.28 -2.43
C ILE A 529 -2.95 -36.28 -1.35
N ALA A 530 -3.72 -35.21 -1.16
CA ALA A 530 -3.44 -34.18 -0.17
C ALA A 530 -3.31 -34.79 1.24
N ASP A 531 -4.25 -35.66 1.63
CA ASP A 531 -4.25 -36.35 2.92
C ASP A 531 -3.06 -37.31 3.08
N SER A 532 -2.62 -37.96 1.99
CA SER A 532 -1.40 -38.76 2.02
C SER A 532 -0.15 -37.90 2.14
N TYR A 533 -0.12 -36.75 1.45
CA TYR A 533 1.07 -35.91 1.36
C TYR A 533 1.32 -35.17 2.67
N ILE A 534 0.28 -34.64 3.33
CA ILE A 534 0.46 -33.93 4.58
C ILE A 534 1.04 -34.81 5.69
N LYS A 535 0.66 -36.11 5.72
CA LYS A 535 1.24 -37.10 6.65
C LYS A 535 2.73 -37.36 6.38
N LYS A 536 3.11 -37.49 5.10
CA LYS A 536 4.52 -37.65 4.70
C LYS A 536 5.31 -36.39 4.99
N TRP A 537 4.77 -35.23 4.64
CA TRP A 537 5.34 -33.92 4.91
C TRP A 537 5.63 -33.76 6.41
N HIS A 538 4.68 -34.06 7.30
CA HIS A 538 4.90 -33.99 8.75
C HIS A 538 6.11 -34.82 9.19
N SER A 539 6.21 -36.07 8.74
CA SER A 539 7.36 -36.94 9.08
C SER A 539 8.70 -36.45 8.52
N LEU A 540 8.69 -35.73 7.40
CA LEU A 540 9.88 -35.21 6.72
C LEU A 540 10.28 -33.83 7.23
N ALA A 541 9.32 -33.02 7.66
CA ALA A 541 9.49 -31.60 7.98
C ALA A 541 10.10 -31.38 9.37
N ILE A 542 9.76 -32.23 10.35
CA ILE A 542 10.07 -31.97 11.76
C ILE A 542 11.56 -32.19 12.08
N SER A 543 12.10 -31.34 12.94
CA SER A 543 13.45 -31.44 13.50
C SER A 543 13.62 -32.70 14.35
N ARG A 544 14.85 -33.17 14.56
CA ARG A 544 15.09 -34.43 15.32
C ARG A 544 14.64 -34.38 16.76
N ASP A 545 14.73 -33.21 17.38
CA ASP A 545 14.28 -32.93 18.75
C ASP A 545 12.78 -32.62 18.84
N GLY A 546 12.08 -32.55 17.70
CA GLY A 546 10.64 -32.34 17.63
C GLY A 546 10.18 -30.92 17.98
N THR A 547 11.08 -29.94 17.98
CA THR A 547 10.79 -28.56 18.44
C THR A 547 10.29 -27.64 17.32
N HIS A 548 10.68 -27.85 16.07
CA HIS A 548 10.32 -26.97 14.95
C HIS A 548 10.33 -27.71 13.60
N THR A 549 9.90 -27.03 12.54
CA THR A 549 10.08 -27.52 11.16
C THR A 549 11.42 -27.06 10.59
N LYS A 550 12.10 -27.97 9.88
CA LYS A 550 13.36 -27.69 9.17
C LYS A 550 13.11 -26.78 7.97
N LEU A 551 14.13 -26.04 7.53
CA LEU A 551 14.10 -25.29 6.27
C LEU A 551 13.95 -26.25 5.07
N ALA A 552 14.74 -27.33 5.07
CA ALA A 552 14.66 -28.38 4.06
C ALA A 552 14.76 -29.77 4.70
N TYR A 553 14.08 -30.76 4.13
CA TYR A 553 13.96 -32.09 4.74
C TYR A 553 15.30 -32.76 5.06
N HIS A 554 16.30 -32.53 4.22
CA HIS A 554 17.63 -33.12 4.33
C HIS A 554 18.55 -32.35 5.30
N TRP A 555 18.21 -31.11 5.68
CA TRP A 555 19.05 -30.26 6.51
C TRP A 555 18.56 -30.25 7.97
N GLN A 556 19.13 -31.15 8.77
CA GLN A 556 18.60 -31.53 10.09
C GLN A 556 18.65 -30.43 11.17
N GLY A 557 19.62 -29.52 11.10
CA GLY A 557 19.78 -28.41 12.05
C GLY A 557 19.27 -27.06 11.54
N SER A 558 18.58 -27.06 10.39
CA SER A 558 17.99 -25.85 9.82
C SER A 558 16.60 -25.61 10.39
N TRP A 559 16.12 -24.38 10.22
CA TRP A 559 14.76 -23.97 10.52
C TRP A 559 14.35 -22.87 9.56
N GLY A 560 13.05 -22.65 9.38
CA GLY A 560 12.52 -21.56 8.56
C GLY A 560 11.15 -21.10 9.04
N THR A 561 10.79 -19.86 8.72
CA THR A 561 9.47 -19.30 8.98
C THR A 561 8.45 -19.96 8.05
N LEU A 562 7.43 -20.59 8.62
CA LEU A 562 6.48 -21.45 7.88
C LEU A 562 5.24 -20.64 7.47
N TYR A 563 5.46 -19.55 6.74
CA TYR A 563 4.43 -18.57 6.39
C TYR A 563 3.28 -19.16 5.55
N ASN A 564 3.48 -20.26 4.80
CA ASN A 564 2.39 -20.89 4.04
C ASN A 564 1.34 -21.57 4.93
N LEU A 565 1.58 -21.75 6.25
CA LEU A 565 0.52 -22.13 7.21
C LEU A 565 -0.63 -21.12 7.24
N TYR A 566 -0.37 -19.87 6.86
CA TYR A 566 -1.40 -18.85 6.73
C TYR A 566 -2.53 -19.29 5.78
N ALA A 567 -2.19 -19.93 4.66
CA ALA A 567 -3.17 -20.38 3.67
C ALA A 567 -4.08 -21.50 4.21
N ASP A 568 -3.56 -22.43 5.02
CA ASP A 568 -4.38 -23.47 5.68
C ASP A 568 -5.46 -22.85 6.58
N SER A 569 -5.07 -21.86 7.39
CA SER A 569 -5.99 -21.13 8.26
C SER A 569 -6.98 -20.29 7.48
N LEU A 570 -6.52 -19.56 6.46
CA LEU A 570 -7.36 -18.68 5.64
C LEU A 570 -8.41 -19.45 4.83
N LEU A 571 -8.05 -20.62 4.32
CA LEU A 571 -8.95 -21.52 3.60
C LEU A 571 -9.81 -22.38 4.54
N CYS A 572 -9.68 -22.19 5.86
CA CYS A 572 -10.48 -22.85 6.89
C CYS A 572 -10.27 -24.37 6.95
N TYR A 573 -9.03 -24.84 6.72
CA TYR A 573 -8.65 -26.25 6.78
C TYR A 573 -8.25 -26.71 8.18
N ARG A 574 -8.04 -25.75 9.08
CA ARG A 574 -7.70 -26.00 10.48
C ARG A 574 -8.87 -26.59 11.29
N LYS A 575 -8.53 -27.28 12.37
CA LYS A 575 -9.49 -27.90 13.29
C LYS A 575 -10.52 -26.89 13.81
N GLY A 576 -11.79 -27.28 13.82
CA GLY A 576 -12.89 -26.45 14.33
C GLY A 576 -13.37 -25.36 13.36
N LEU A 577 -12.71 -25.20 12.21
CA LEU A 577 -13.16 -24.33 11.12
C LEU A 577 -13.90 -25.16 10.06
N GLN A 578 -14.71 -24.47 9.25
CA GLN A 578 -15.42 -25.08 8.14
C GLN A 578 -15.18 -24.24 6.88
N SER A 579 -14.71 -24.89 5.81
CA SER A 579 -14.52 -24.24 4.51
C SER A 579 -15.86 -23.71 3.99
N PRO A 580 -15.96 -22.40 3.65
CA PRO A 580 -17.13 -21.83 3.01
C PRO A 580 -17.47 -22.51 1.68
N LEU A 581 -16.46 -23.07 0.99
CA LEU A 581 -16.64 -23.80 -0.27
C LEU A 581 -17.45 -25.09 -0.07
N ALA A 582 -17.39 -25.70 1.12
CA ALA A 582 -18.19 -26.87 1.46
C ALA A 582 -19.70 -26.56 1.49
N GLN A 583 -20.10 -25.31 1.74
CA GLN A 583 -21.51 -24.85 1.73
C GLN A 583 -22.05 -24.67 0.30
N PHE A 584 -21.20 -24.34 -0.68
CA PHE A 584 -21.62 -24.25 -2.08
C PHE A 584 -21.92 -25.64 -2.69
N SER A 585 -21.28 -26.70 -2.18
CA SER A 585 -21.53 -28.09 -2.61
C SER A 585 -22.95 -28.60 -2.27
N THR A 586 -23.60 -28.07 -1.22
CA THR A 586 -24.97 -28.46 -0.82
C THR A 586 -26.05 -27.74 -1.64
N LEU A 587 -25.81 -26.48 -2.03
CA LEU A 587 -26.74 -25.69 -2.85
C LEU A 587 -27.00 -26.29 -4.25
N GLN A 588 -26.04 -27.01 -4.85
CA GLN A 588 -26.24 -27.69 -6.14
C GLN A 588 -27.04 -28.98 -6.04
N LYS A 589 -27.07 -29.65 -4.87
CA LYS A 589 -27.91 -30.85 -4.69
C LYS A 589 -29.39 -30.52 -4.49
N GLY A 590 -29.70 -29.24 -4.26
CA GLY A 590 -31.03 -28.75 -3.88
C GLY A 590 -31.70 -27.78 -4.84
N SER A 591 -31.45 -27.74 -6.15
CA SER A 591 -32.48 -27.24 -7.10
C SER A 591 -32.20 -27.62 -8.56
N SER A 592 -33.03 -28.51 -9.09
CA SER A 592 -33.30 -28.56 -10.52
C SER A 592 -34.50 -27.66 -10.81
N LYS A 593 -34.23 -26.37 -11.11
CA LYS A 593 -35.03 -25.41 -11.93
C LYS A 593 -34.80 -23.97 -11.47
N ALA A 594 -34.05 -23.19 -12.26
CA ALA A 594 -34.42 -21.86 -12.82
C ALA A 594 -33.22 -20.92 -13.05
N SER A 595 -33.17 -20.38 -14.28
CA SER A 595 -32.64 -19.07 -14.70
C SER A 595 -31.17 -18.69 -14.43
N ARG A 596 -30.35 -18.81 -15.48
CA ARG A 596 -29.12 -18.05 -15.69
C ARG A 596 -29.42 -16.55 -15.86
N LYS A 597 -29.16 -15.73 -14.84
CA LYS A 597 -28.78 -14.31 -15.01
C LYS A 597 -27.85 -13.92 -13.86
N GLY A 598 -26.73 -13.29 -14.22
CA GLY A 598 -25.59 -13.01 -13.35
C GLY A 598 -25.98 -12.33 -12.04
N ARG A 599 -25.51 -12.89 -10.93
CA ARG A 599 -25.44 -12.21 -9.65
C ARG A 599 -23.98 -12.03 -9.29
N PHE A 600 -23.62 -10.78 -9.04
CA PHE A 600 -22.39 -10.38 -8.38
C PHE A 600 -22.27 -11.10 -7.05
N GLN A 601 -21.05 -11.51 -6.71
CA GLN A 601 -20.67 -12.03 -5.41
C GLN A 601 -20.99 -10.95 -4.36
N ARG A 602 -21.84 -11.26 -3.37
CA ARG A 602 -22.08 -10.38 -2.23
C ARG A 602 -20.91 -10.50 -1.25
N PRO A 603 -20.52 -9.42 -0.54
CA PRO A 603 -19.69 -9.51 0.65
C PRO A 603 -20.31 -10.50 1.66
N LEU A 604 -19.45 -11.14 2.45
CA LEU A 604 -19.86 -12.00 3.56
C LEU A 604 -20.42 -11.13 4.68
N ASP A 605 -21.67 -10.68 4.52
CA ASP A 605 -22.45 -10.07 5.60
C ASP A 605 -23.19 -11.19 6.37
N GLY A 606 -23.11 -11.12 7.70
CA GLY A 606 -23.53 -12.17 8.62
C GLY A 606 -25.05 -12.32 8.76
N ASP A 607 -25.68 -13.03 7.83
CA ASP A 607 -26.95 -13.69 8.10
C ASP A 607 -26.67 -15.13 8.58
N ASP A 608 -26.50 -15.26 9.89
CA ASP A 608 -26.55 -16.52 10.63
C ASP A 608 -28.00 -17.03 10.63
N ASN A 609 -28.43 -17.82 9.63
CA ASN A 609 -29.66 -18.62 9.70
C ASN A 609 -29.75 -19.71 8.61
N ASP A 610 -28.69 -20.50 8.40
CA ASP A 610 -28.84 -21.80 7.73
C ASP A 610 -27.93 -22.85 8.41
N ASP A 611 -28.54 -23.60 9.32
CA ASP A 611 -28.02 -24.81 9.97
C ASP A 611 -27.94 -25.97 8.96
N ASP A 612 -26.96 -25.94 8.04
CA ASP A 612 -26.65 -27.09 7.18
C ASP A 612 -25.48 -27.90 7.77
N ASP A 613 -25.87 -29.05 8.33
CA ASP A 613 -25.21 -29.88 9.34
C ASP A 613 -24.01 -30.72 8.81
N LYS A 614 -22.90 -30.06 8.43
CA LYS A 614 -21.59 -30.74 8.23
C LYS A 614 -20.69 -30.52 9.46
N LYS A 615 -20.50 -31.58 10.25
CA LYS A 615 -19.63 -31.58 11.45
C LYS A 615 -18.21 -31.08 11.12
N PRO A 616 -17.61 -30.23 11.98
CA PRO A 616 -16.20 -29.83 11.86
C PRO A 616 -15.27 -31.04 11.78
N THR A 617 -14.19 -30.94 11.01
CA THR A 617 -13.16 -31.99 10.98
C THR A 617 -12.47 -32.09 12.34
N ASP A 618 -12.48 -33.27 12.95
CA ASP A 618 -12.04 -33.50 14.34
C ASP A 618 -10.52 -33.28 14.56
N GLY A 619 -9.73 -33.17 13.48
CA GLY A 619 -8.27 -33.07 13.50
C GLY A 619 -7.59 -31.92 12.74
N GLY A 620 -8.30 -31.18 11.88
CA GLY A 620 -7.67 -30.22 10.93
C GLY A 620 -6.86 -30.91 9.82
N PHE A 621 -6.52 -30.19 8.75
CA PHE A 621 -5.71 -30.73 7.64
C PHE A 621 -4.21 -30.73 7.99
N VAL A 622 -3.64 -29.56 8.31
CA VAL A 622 -2.31 -29.49 8.92
C VAL A 622 -2.44 -29.83 10.43
N PRO A 623 -1.59 -30.71 10.98
CA PRO A 623 -1.64 -31.06 12.40
C PRO A 623 -1.45 -29.85 13.33
N GLU A 624 -2.30 -29.75 14.34
CA GLU A 624 -2.33 -28.61 15.26
C GLU A 624 -1.01 -28.41 16.05
N ASP A 625 -0.26 -29.49 16.30
CA ASP A 625 1.03 -29.42 16.97
C ASP A 625 2.07 -28.61 16.19
N ILE A 626 1.91 -28.47 14.87
CA ILE A 626 2.79 -27.66 14.02
C ILE A 626 2.66 -26.17 14.35
N TYR A 627 1.44 -25.67 14.53
CA TYR A 627 1.19 -24.26 14.87
C TYR A 627 1.82 -23.91 16.20
N THR A 628 1.61 -24.75 17.23
CA THR A 628 2.22 -24.56 18.56
C THR A 628 3.74 -24.59 18.49
N LYS A 629 4.33 -25.61 17.85
CA LYS A 629 5.79 -25.72 17.69
C LYS A 629 6.40 -24.50 17.03
N GLN A 630 5.77 -24.01 15.97
CA GLN A 630 6.25 -22.84 15.24
C GLN A 630 6.09 -21.55 16.03
N SER A 631 4.92 -21.34 16.64
CA SER A 631 4.69 -20.19 17.52
C SER A 631 5.68 -20.12 18.68
N ASP A 632 6.04 -21.26 19.29
CA ASP A 632 7.05 -21.34 20.35
C ASP A 632 8.44 -21.07 19.78
N TRP A 633 8.80 -21.71 18.66
CA TRP A 633 10.10 -21.56 18.02
C TRP A 633 10.40 -20.11 17.64
N TYR A 634 9.43 -19.38 17.09
CA TYR A 634 9.62 -17.98 16.70
C TYR A 634 10.08 -17.10 17.86
N THR A 635 9.60 -17.36 19.09
CA THR A 635 10.06 -16.61 20.27
C THR A 635 11.51 -16.86 20.65
N LEU A 636 12.09 -17.98 20.22
CA LEU A 636 13.47 -18.37 20.51
C LEU A 636 14.48 -17.79 19.51
N VAL A 637 14.04 -17.52 18.28
CA VAL A 637 14.90 -17.07 17.17
C VAL A 637 14.65 -15.64 16.72
N GLU A 638 13.58 -14.99 17.19
CA GLU A 638 13.30 -13.57 16.98
C GLU A 638 14.49 -12.69 17.42
N GLN A 639 14.80 -11.68 16.61
CA GLN A 639 15.87 -10.71 16.84
C GLN A 639 15.31 -9.33 17.16
N LYS A 640 16.18 -8.31 17.25
CA LYS A 640 15.82 -6.95 17.66
C LYS A 640 14.66 -6.35 16.85
N TYR A 641 14.67 -6.56 15.54
CA TYR A 641 13.78 -5.92 14.56
C TYR A 641 12.79 -6.88 13.90
N GLY A 642 12.78 -8.16 14.25
CA GLY A 642 11.85 -9.10 13.66
C GLY A 642 12.29 -10.56 13.76
N LEU A 643 11.47 -11.43 13.20
CA LEU A 643 11.69 -12.85 13.03
C LEU A 643 12.47 -13.09 11.73
N PRO A 644 13.72 -13.61 11.75
CA PRO A 644 14.44 -13.90 10.51
C PRO A 644 13.71 -14.92 9.63
N LEU A 645 13.95 -14.84 8.32
CA LEU A 645 13.28 -15.71 7.35
C LEU A 645 13.58 -17.19 7.61
N ASP A 646 14.86 -17.53 7.80
CA ASP A 646 15.32 -18.88 8.08
C ASP A 646 16.77 -18.90 8.61
N SER A 647 17.27 -20.10 8.90
CA SER A 647 18.61 -20.30 9.47
C SER A 647 19.82 -19.93 8.59
N ARG A 648 19.63 -19.54 7.32
CA ARG A 648 20.73 -19.16 6.41
C ARG A 648 21.28 -17.76 6.71
N HIS A 649 20.40 -16.85 7.14
CA HIS A 649 20.70 -15.43 7.29
C HIS A 649 19.90 -14.78 8.42
N LEU A 650 20.24 -13.55 8.78
CA LEU A 650 19.53 -12.77 9.81
C LEU A 650 18.64 -11.68 9.21
N TYR A 651 18.40 -11.70 7.91
CA TYR A 651 17.39 -10.85 7.28
C TYR A 651 16.01 -11.49 7.34
N THR A 652 14.98 -10.68 7.12
CA THR A 652 13.59 -11.11 7.11
C THR A 652 12.81 -10.48 5.96
N LYS A 653 11.58 -10.97 5.77
CA LYS A 653 10.54 -10.34 4.97
C LYS A 653 9.33 -10.00 5.83
N SER A 654 9.04 -8.72 6.02
CA SER A 654 7.95 -8.27 6.90
C SER A 654 6.59 -8.85 6.51
N ASP A 655 6.28 -8.99 5.22
CA ASP A 655 5.05 -9.66 4.76
C ASP A 655 4.95 -11.10 5.28
N TRP A 656 6.03 -11.87 5.24
CA TRP A 656 6.08 -13.23 5.80
C TRP A 656 6.04 -13.26 7.31
N GLU A 657 6.65 -12.28 7.99
CA GLU A 657 6.50 -12.12 9.44
C GLU A 657 5.04 -11.92 9.83
N PHE A 658 4.28 -11.14 9.06
CA PHE A 658 2.86 -10.91 9.32
C PHE A 658 1.98 -12.13 9.00
N PHE A 659 2.33 -12.93 7.99
CA PHE A 659 1.68 -14.23 7.75
C PHE A 659 1.90 -15.17 8.93
N ALA A 660 3.14 -15.27 9.41
CA ALA A 660 3.50 -16.08 10.57
C ALA A 660 2.82 -15.56 11.86
N ALA A 661 2.80 -14.24 12.08
CA ALA A 661 2.18 -13.60 13.22
C ALA A 661 0.65 -13.85 13.24
N ALA A 662 0.00 -13.79 12.07
CA ALA A 662 -1.44 -14.02 11.96
C ALA A 662 -1.86 -15.42 12.45
N ILE A 663 -1.02 -16.44 12.26
CA ILE A 663 -1.29 -17.83 12.68
C ILE A 663 -0.53 -18.27 13.94
N SER A 664 0.18 -17.36 14.60
CA SER A 664 0.86 -17.61 15.88
C SER A 664 -0.04 -17.34 17.08
N ALA A 665 0.37 -17.85 18.24
CA ALA A 665 -0.19 -17.49 19.54
C ALA A 665 -0.17 -15.98 19.74
N ARG A 666 -1.17 -15.47 20.46
CA ARG A 666 -1.35 -14.03 20.66
C ARG A 666 -0.08 -13.34 21.17
N LYS A 667 0.58 -13.93 22.17
CA LYS A 667 1.83 -13.40 22.72
C LYS A 667 2.96 -13.33 21.67
N THR A 668 3.10 -14.35 20.83
CA THR A 668 4.11 -14.37 19.76
C THR A 668 3.77 -13.36 18.67
N ARG A 669 2.49 -13.26 18.29
CA ARG A 669 1.99 -12.27 17.32
C ARG A 669 2.29 -10.84 17.76
N GLU A 670 1.91 -10.48 18.99
CA GLU A 670 2.14 -9.15 19.53
C GLU A 670 3.63 -8.82 19.61
N ARG A 671 4.50 -9.80 19.93
CA ARG A 671 5.96 -9.62 19.92
C ARG A 671 6.52 -9.29 18.53
N ILE A 672 6.19 -10.10 17.51
CA ILE A 672 6.66 -9.89 16.14
C ILE A 672 6.29 -8.47 15.68
N ILE A 673 5.05 -8.05 15.93
CA ILE A 673 4.55 -6.73 15.52
C ILE A 673 5.27 -5.59 16.24
N LEU A 674 5.54 -5.74 17.54
CA LEU A 674 6.32 -4.77 18.29
C LEU A 674 7.78 -4.70 17.78
N SER A 675 8.36 -5.81 17.33
CA SER A 675 9.70 -5.84 16.74
C SER A 675 9.74 -5.11 15.39
N VAL A 676 8.74 -5.31 14.51
CA VAL A 676 8.60 -4.54 13.26
C VAL A 676 8.34 -3.06 13.55
N GLY A 677 7.50 -2.73 14.54
CA GLY A 677 7.27 -1.35 14.97
C GLY A 677 8.54 -0.66 15.46
N ARG A 678 9.39 -1.39 16.19
CA ARG A 678 10.73 -0.91 16.57
C ARG A 678 11.59 -0.66 15.34
N TRP A 679 11.56 -1.54 14.34
CA TRP A 679 12.26 -1.31 13.08
C TRP A 679 11.79 -0.02 12.40
N VAL A 680 10.48 0.23 12.32
CA VAL A 680 9.93 1.47 11.72
C VAL A 680 10.44 2.73 12.44
N ASN A 681 10.61 2.68 13.76
CA ASN A 681 11.12 3.80 14.56
C ASN A 681 12.64 4.01 14.45
N GLU A 682 13.41 2.93 14.31
CA GLU A 682 14.87 2.98 14.47
C GLU A 682 15.65 2.73 13.17
N THR A 683 14.99 2.24 12.11
CA THR A 683 15.67 1.86 10.86
C THR A 683 16.52 3.00 10.31
N SER A 684 17.68 2.61 9.80
CA SER A 684 18.63 3.50 9.11
C SER A 684 18.28 3.75 7.64
N THR A 685 17.27 3.06 7.11
CA THR A 685 16.85 3.22 5.72
C THR A 685 16.14 4.57 5.51
N ASP A 686 16.43 5.24 4.38
CA ASP A 686 15.80 6.48 3.92
C ASP A 686 14.92 6.22 2.68
N ARG A 687 14.31 5.04 2.62
CA ARG A 687 13.46 4.56 1.52
C ARG A 687 12.07 4.18 2.03
N PRO A 688 11.06 4.10 1.14
CA PRO A 688 9.73 3.62 1.50
C PRO A 688 9.79 2.24 2.15
N PHE A 689 8.81 1.91 3.00
CA PHE A 689 8.81 0.73 3.87
C PHE A 689 9.25 -0.53 3.10
N THR A 690 10.46 -1.02 3.39
CA THR A 690 11.00 -2.24 2.78
C THR A 690 10.34 -3.46 3.37
N ASP A 691 10.05 -4.43 2.51
CA ASP A 691 9.74 -5.78 2.94
C ASP A 691 10.97 -6.52 3.42
N LEU A 692 12.16 -6.28 2.87
CA LEU A 692 13.40 -7.01 3.16
C LEU A 692 14.42 -6.17 3.93
N TYR A 693 14.77 -6.59 5.16
CA TYR A 693 15.76 -5.92 6.02
C TYR A 693 16.48 -6.90 6.96
N ASP A 694 17.65 -6.48 7.45
CA ASP A 694 18.36 -7.16 8.52
C ASP A 694 17.62 -7.03 9.86
N THR A 695 17.42 -8.15 10.57
CA THR A 695 16.69 -8.15 11.86
C THR A 695 17.56 -7.70 13.05
N GLU A 696 18.84 -7.43 12.82
CA GLU A 696 19.82 -6.95 13.80
C GLU A 696 20.47 -5.62 13.36
N GLY A 697 21.48 -5.17 14.12
CA GLY A 697 22.29 -4.01 13.75
C GLY A 697 21.47 -2.72 13.65
N SER A 698 21.48 -2.10 12.48
CA SER A 698 20.76 -0.85 12.19
C SER A 698 19.46 -1.06 11.40
N GLY A 699 19.03 -2.32 11.20
CA GLY A 699 17.82 -2.62 10.42
C GLY A 699 17.95 -2.23 8.95
N GLY A 700 19.16 -2.28 8.40
CA GLY A 700 19.45 -1.86 7.03
C GLY A 700 19.07 -2.92 5.99
N PHE A 701 19.37 -2.61 4.73
CA PHE A 701 19.23 -3.56 3.63
C PHE A 701 20.32 -4.65 3.68
N PRO A 702 19.98 -5.94 3.49
CA PRO A 702 20.94 -7.04 3.48
C PRO A 702 21.76 -7.14 2.18
N GLY A 703 21.97 -6.01 1.49
CA GLY A 703 22.58 -5.91 0.15
C GLY A 703 21.58 -5.83 -1.00
N ILE A 704 20.30 -6.14 -0.76
CA ILE A 704 19.20 -6.02 -1.74
C ILE A 704 18.26 -4.91 -1.29
N TRP A 705 17.90 -4.04 -2.23
CA TRP A 705 17.20 -2.78 -1.97
C TRP A 705 15.73 -2.87 -2.39
N PHE A 706 14.96 -3.71 -1.70
CA PHE A 706 13.52 -3.71 -1.86
C PHE A 706 12.90 -2.48 -1.20
N MET A 707 12.03 -1.77 -1.91
CA MET A 707 11.46 -0.52 -1.45
C MET A 707 10.14 -0.26 -2.18
N ALA A 708 9.16 0.30 -1.49
CA ALA A 708 7.84 0.60 -2.06
C ALA A 708 7.10 -0.60 -2.69
N ARG A 709 7.47 -1.84 -2.36
CA ARG A 709 6.85 -3.04 -2.93
C ARG A 709 5.40 -3.18 -2.45
N PRO A 710 4.49 -3.67 -3.32
CA PRO A 710 3.11 -3.92 -2.93
C PRO A 710 2.94 -5.11 -1.98
N VAL A 711 3.99 -5.94 -1.81
CA VAL A 711 3.98 -7.12 -0.94
C VAL A 711 3.70 -6.81 0.54
N VAL A 712 3.92 -5.57 0.98
CA VAL A 712 3.51 -5.08 2.32
C VAL A 712 1.98 -5.16 2.55
N GLY A 713 1.20 -5.51 1.52
CA GLY A 713 -0.18 -5.96 1.68
C GLY A 713 -0.30 -7.15 2.63
N GLY A 714 0.78 -7.91 2.86
CA GLY A 714 0.86 -8.97 3.84
C GLY A 714 0.70 -8.50 5.28
N HIS A 715 0.93 -7.21 5.57
CA HIS A 715 0.66 -6.63 6.89
C HIS A 715 -0.82 -6.74 7.30
N PHE A 716 -1.73 -6.88 6.32
CA PHE A 716 -3.16 -7.08 6.54
C PHE A 716 -3.54 -8.53 6.85
N ALA A 717 -2.58 -9.45 6.93
CA ALA A 717 -2.82 -10.89 7.13
C ALA A 717 -3.71 -11.19 8.35
N VAL A 718 -3.48 -10.51 9.49
CA VAL A 718 -4.29 -10.70 10.71
C VAL A 718 -5.75 -10.29 10.47
N LEU A 719 -5.97 -9.10 9.88
CA LEU A 719 -7.31 -8.58 9.62
C LEU A 719 -8.07 -9.36 8.53
N ALA A 720 -7.35 -9.84 7.51
CA ALA A 720 -7.93 -10.69 6.47
C ALA A 720 -8.36 -12.05 7.06
N LEU A 721 -7.54 -12.64 7.94
CA LEU A 721 -7.85 -13.90 8.61
C LEU A 721 -9.00 -13.75 9.61
N GLU A 722 -9.08 -12.62 10.33
CA GLU A 722 -10.20 -12.31 11.22
C GLU A 722 -11.56 -12.43 10.52
N ARG A 723 -11.65 -11.92 9.28
CA ARG A 723 -12.88 -11.96 8.49
C ARG A 723 -13.14 -13.30 7.80
N ALA A 724 -12.12 -14.16 7.71
CA ALA A 724 -12.25 -15.47 7.09
C ALA A 724 -13.11 -16.43 7.93
N CYS A 725 -13.55 -17.53 7.30
CA CYS A 725 -14.30 -18.61 7.96
C CYS A 725 -15.57 -18.13 8.71
N GLY A 726 -16.28 -17.15 8.15
CA GLY A 726 -17.46 -16.55 8.79
C GLY A 726 -17.13 -15.76 10.06
N GLY A 727 -16.01 -15.03 10.06
CA GLY A 727 -15.53 -14.28 11.25
C GLY A 727 -14.89 -15.16 12.33
N LYS A 728 -14.58 -16.42 12.00
CA LYS A 728 -14.01 -17.41 12.92
C LYS A 728 -12.56 -17.75 12.60
N GLY A 729 -11.92 -17.16 11.60
CA GLY A 729 -10.56 -17.54 11.19
C GLY A 729 -9.49 -17.37 12.30
N LEU A 730 -9.74 -16.49 13.28
CA LEU A 730 -8.92 -16.41 14.51
C LEU A 730 -9.37 -17.36 15.63
N LYS A 731 -10.63 -17.84 15.61
CA LYS A 731 -11.14 -18.81 16.58
C LYS A 731 -10.42 -20.14 16.38
N GLY A 732 -9.75 -20.60 17.43
CA GLY A 732 -8.85 -21.76 17.38
C GLY A 732 -7.39 -21.39 17.59
N LEU A 733 -6.98 -20.12 17.36
CA LEU A 733 -5.66 -19.61 17.80
C LEU A 733 -5.66 -19.22 19.30
N GLU A 734 -6.70 -19.62 20.04
CA GLU A 734 -6.82 -19.39 21.47
C GLU A 734 -5.97 -20.45 22.17
N TYR A 735 -4.83 -20.04 22.72
CA TYR A 735 -4.02 -20.90 23.59
C TYR A 735 -4.60 -20.84 25.01
N GLU A 736 -4.33 -21.84 25.86
CA GLU A 736 -4.79 -21.81 27.27
C GLU A 736 -4.38 -20.49 27.95
N GLY A 737 -5.38 -19.64 28.26
CA GLY A 737 -5.19 -18.32 28.87
C GLY A 737 -5.54 -17.12 27.97
N ASP A 738 -5.78 -17.31 26.67
CA ASP A 738 -6.23 -16.25 25.76
C ASP A 738 -7.75 -16.01 25.90
N VAL A 739 -8.16 -14.83 26.36
CA VAL A 739 -9.58 -14.40 26.34
C VAL A 739 -9.79 -13.43 25.19
N TRP A 740 -10.45 -13.90 24.12
CA TRP A 740 -10.91 -13.03 23.04
C TRP A 740 -12.27 -12.45 23.42
N GLY A 741 -12.40 -11.12 23.35
CA GLY A 741 -13.65 -10.40 23.56
C GLY A 741 -14.61 -10.60 22.38
N MET A 742 -15.08 -11.83 22.17
CA MET A 742 -16.13 -12.17 21.21
C MET A 742 -17.41 -12.48 21.98
N ALA A 743 -17.99 -11.45 22.62
CA ALA A 743 -19.33 -11.53 23.19
C ALA A 743 -20.20 -10.39 22.65
N GLY A 744 -20.44 -10.42 21.34
CA GLY A 744 -21.57 -9.73 20.72
C GLY A 744 -22.81 -10.61 20.86
N GLY A 745 -23.48 -10.55 21.99
CA GLY A 745 -24.86 -11.01 22.14
C GLY A 745 -25.67 -9.84 22.66
N GLU A 746 -26.67 -9.41 21.88
CA GLU A 746 -27.63 -8.37 22.27
C GLU A 746 -28.17 -8.61 23.68
N LYS A 747 -27.70 -7.85 24.66
CA LYS A 747 -28.43 -7.57 25.89
C LYS A 747 -28.23 -6.11 26.25
N GLY A 748 -29.33 -5.37 26.24
CA GLY A 748 -29.38 -3.98 26.65
C GLY A 748 -28.73 -3.80 28.02
N TYR A 749 -27.76 -2.90 28.08
CA TYR A 749 -27.14 -2.47 29.32
C TYR A 749 -27.91 -1.23 29.83
N GLU A 750 -28.95 -1.46 30.62
CA GLU A 750 -29.31 -0.50 31.68
C GLU A 750 -28.36 -0.74 32.85
N GLY A 751 -27.47 0.22 33.10
CA GLY A 751 -26.50 0.14 34.19
C GLY A 751 -26.02 1.51 34.61
N LYS A 752 -26.79 2.16 35.49
CA LYS A 752 -26.39 3.35 36.26
C LYS A 752 -25.03 3.13 36.94
N GLY A 753 -24.07 4.00 36.67
CA GLY A 753 -22.75 3.99 37.34
C GLY A 753 -22.10 5.36 37.28
N VAL A 754 -22.24 6.10 38.37
CA VAL A 754 -21.76 7.47 38.62
C VAL A 754 -20.28 7.66 38.21
N LEU A 755 -20.02 8.65 37.35
CA LEU A 755 -18.70 9.26 37.13
C LEU A 755 -18.16 9.77 38.47
N LYS A 756 -17.06 9.19 38.96
CA LYS A 756 -16.21 9.84 39.96
C LYS A 756 -14.93 10.32 39.28
N SER A 757 -14.75 11.62 39.40
CA SER A 757 -13.57 12.42 39.07
C SER A 757 -12.30 11.91 39.76
N GLY A 758 -11.20 11.97 39.02
CA GLY A 758 -9.87 12.27 39.55
C GLY A 758 -9.02 11.07 39.94
N GLN A 759 -7.96 10.81 39.17
CA GLN A 759 -6.62 10.74 39.75
C GLN A 759 -5.53 10.89 38.68
N THR A 760 -4.73 11.91 38.90
CA THR A 760 -3.44 12.23 38.31
C THR A 760 -2.41 11.14 38.63
N VAL A 761 -1.56 10.75 37.68
CA VAL A 761 -0.21 10.23 37.96
C VAL A 761 0.77 10.86 36.98
N PHE A 762 1.67 11.68 37.51
CA PHE A 762 2.88 12.20 36.89
C PHE A 762 3.99 11.15 36.86
N GLY A 763 4.97 11.28 35.96
CA GLY A 763 6.36 11.01 36.32
C GLY A 763 7.30 10.53 35.21
N ASN A 764 7.92 11.51 34.55
CA ASN A 764 9.18 11.52 33.76
C ASN A 764 9.28 10.73 32.46
#